data_AF-A0A954CNG6-F1
#
_entry.id   AF-A0A954CNG6-F1
#
_cell.length_a   1.000
_cell.length_b   1.000
_cell.length_c   1.000
_cell.angle_alpha   90.00
_cell.angle_beta   90.00
_cell.angle_gamma   90.00
#
_symmetry.space_group_name_H-M   'P 1'
#
loop_
_entity.id
_entity.type
_entity.pdbx_description
1 polymer ?
#
loop_
_entity_poly.entity_id
_entity_poly.type
_entity_poly.pdbx_seq_one_letter_code
_entity_poly.pdbx_strand_id
1 'polypeptide(L)'
;MHRTAITFGSLALLAGCGGGGSSSSAQVSGFAIESAQQSLAANSGTRHQVALMVNTAIDFEEPITLSVDGNNSTVHASVTPANLTSGPGTLTIDVDPSATPGSHVITVVGRSPSYTRTRNVTIHTVDGATSAGLTLSVPPRLALRPGQSTAAMLEITRETGAIGDVTLTLAPLPGGPTASFDATVTPLDSSTLNVTAGGGVVPGTYPVSITANAGSRSGSTSCLVEVVDPDADIDRWISRVEFAQSYFAGDLEFVRGRAVFARVHVLADRAGTPSPRVELVGSSGGSEVGRLNLNGPATLPTGEDPGTLSQSFTAEIPASWVQPGLQLAFELDPDGASVDRDPTNDTATHTPRIGGGPDIDVVVVPLVVNGRTALPSTFDEALFAYWPVESVNLTVRAPYTITSVSDVSANGDGWSSVLSEVAALRASDGSSAYYYGAIDLSYNSGVFGLGYVGFPASVGADHSISTMVHEIGHNFGLSHAPCGGAAGTDPQYPHAGGIIGRWGYDRRSGQLQSPSTRNDVMGYCGWKWVSAFHYEKVRDRIDTGADIAPLVLASPEPLVTIEGWLADDGTVLLDRPRRSVGQKPTPGAAAATHELRLTFLGQTETHPITVLSLGCGATDPRGKRFSITLPDRGSLSRVELWSEGVRL
;
A
#
# COMPACT_ATOMS: atom_id res chain seq x y z
N MET A 1 26.11 28.47 -47.98
CA MET A 1 25.12 29.48 -47.56
C MET A 1 24.04 28.76 -46.75
N HIS A 2 23.56 29.45 -45.72
CA HIS A 2 22.45 29.13 -44.79
C HIS A 2 22.78 28.36 -43.50
N ARG A 3 22.56 29.11 -42.42
CA ARG A 3 22.61 28.83 -40.98
C ARG A 3 21.22 28.36 -40.51
N THR A 4 21.17 27.51 -39.48
CA THR A 4 20.08 27.46 -38.46
C THR A 4 20.66 26.77 -37.21
N ALA A 5 21.13 27.52 -36.20
CA ALA A 5 20.44 27.94 -34.97
C ALA A 5 20.15 26.79 -33.98
N ILE A 6 20.98 26.69 -32.93
CA ILE A 6 20.78 25.86 -31.74
C ILE A 6 20.38 26.79 -30.61
N THR A 7 19.18 26.60 -30.07
CA THR A 7 18.69 27.19 -28.82
C THR A 7 18.99 26.23 -27.68
N PHE A 8 19.84 26.63 -26.73
CA PHE A 8 20.00 25.95 -25.45
C PHE A 8 19.09 26.62 -24.42
N GLY A 9 18.04 25.91 -23.99
CA GLY A 9 17.27 26.25 -22.80
C GLY A 9 18.05 25.85 -21.56
N SER A 10 18.11 26.75 -20.58
CA SER A 10 18.77 26.58 -19.30
C SER A 10 18.05 25.53 -18.45
N LEU A 11 18.77 24.47 -18.08
CA LEU A 11 18.32 23.41 -17.18
C LEU A 11 18.74 23.79 -15.76
N ALA A 12 17.76 24.05 -14.88
CA ALA A 12 17.99 24.30 -13.45
C ALA A 12 18.11 22.95 -12.73
N LEU A 13 19.21 22.73 -12.00
CA LEU A 13 19.40 21.60 -11.09
C LEU A 13 18.88 22.01 -9.70
N LEU A 14 17.88 21.29 -9.19
CA LEU A 14 17.47 21.32 -7.79
C LEU A 14 18.32 20.33 -6.99
N ALA A 15 18.70 20.70 -5.76
CA ALA A 15 19.29 19.81 -4.78
C ALA A 15 18.65 20.04 -3.40
N GLY A 16 18.18 18.95 -2.80
CA GLY A 16 17.85 18.79 -1.39
C GLY A 16 17.60 17.30 -1.09
N CYS A 17 17.68 16.77 0.13
CA CYS A 17 18.54 17.02 1.29
C CYS A 17 18.37 15.77 2.19
N GLY A 18 19.45 15.14 2.68
CA GLY A 18 19.38 14.05 3.66
C GLY A 18 20.09 14.42 4.97
N GLY A 19 19.46 14.12 6.11
CA GLY A 19 19.90 14.48 7.45
C GLY A 19 20.52 13.33 8.26
N GLY A 20 21.32 13.69 9.27
CA GLY A 20 21.73 12.78 10.35
C GLY A 20 22.94 13.26 11.15
N GLY A 21 22.71 13.82 12.34
CA GLY A 21 23.78 14.06 13.32
C GLY A 21 23.29 14.75 14.59
N SER A 22 23.20 14.00 15.68
CA SER A 22 22.81 14.46 17.02
C SER A 22 23.81 15.46 17.60
N SER A 23 23.65 16.72 17.20
CA SER A 23 23.94 17.92 17.98
C SER A 23 23.07 19.00 17.35
N SER A 24 22.10 19.54 18.09
CA SER A 24 21.12 20.53 17.63
C SER A 24 21.73 21.57 16.68
N SER A 25 21.58 21.37 15.37
CA SER A 25 21.85 22.39 14.35
C SER A 25 20.50 22.97 13.96
N ALA A 26 20.35 24.27 14.18
CA ALA A 26 19.19 25.00 13.68
C ALA A 26 19.11 24.81 12.17
N GLN A 27 17.93 24.44 11.67
CA GLN A 27 17.56 24.54 10.26
C GLN A 27 17.99 25.94 9.77
N VAL A 28 19.02 26.01 8.92
CA VAL A 28 19.55 27.31 8.49
C VAL A 28 18.55 27.91 7.51
N SER A 29 17.67 28.78 8.00
CA SER A 29 16.90 29.65 7.11
C SER A 29 17.89 30.55 6.34
N GLY A 30 17.76 30.62 5.01
CA GLY A 30 18.62 31.43 4.14
C GLY A 30 19.75 30.65 3.47
N PHE A 31 21.01 31.07 3.74
CA PHE A 31 22.21 30.49 3.14
C PHE A 31 23.36 30.34 4.15
N ALA A 32 24.43 29.66 3.75
CA ALA A 32 25.68 29.48 4.47
C ALA A 32 26.88 29.77 3.55
N ILE A 33 27.97 30.31 4.12
CA ILE A 33 29.23 30.54 3.42
C ILE A 33 30.28 29.62 4.04
N GLU A 34 30.88 28.78 3.21
CA GLU A 34 31.97 27.90 3.57
C GLU A 34 33.25 28.34 2.87
N SER A 35 34.38 28.08 3.52
CA SER A 35 35.71 28.37 3.00
C SER A 35 36.55 27.10 3.05
N ALA A 36 37.30 26.84 1.98
CA ALA A 36 38.23 25.71 1.91
C ALA A 36 39.33 25.80 2.97
N GLN A 37 39.63 27.02 3.44
CA GLN A 37 40.56 27.29 4.53
C GLN A 37 39.91 28.22 5.56
N GLN A 38 40.01 27.85 6.84
CA GLN A 38 39.66 28.74 7.96
C GLN A 38 40.88 29.52 8.47
N SER A 39 42.08 29.01 8.19
CA SER A 39 43.33 29.69 8.45
C SER A 39 44.35 29.40 7.35
N LEU A 40 45.19 30.38 7.01
CA LEU A 40 46.29 30.21 6.08
C LEU A 40 47.55 30.92 6.60
N ALA A 41 48.72 30.31 6.40
CA ALA A 41 49.99 30.99 6.57
C ALA A 41 50.34 31.69 5.24
N ALA A 42 50.54 33.00 5.28
CA ALA A 42 50.93 33.80 4.13
C ALA A 42 52.25 34.50 4.41
N ASN A 43 53.18 34.38 3.48
CA ASN A 43 54.38 35.19 3.48
C ASN A 43 54.04 36.62 3.01
N SER A 44 54.80 37.63 3.42
CA SER A 44 54.59 38.99 2.89
C SER A 44 54.90 39.05 1.38
N GLY A 45 54.11 39.78 0.60
CA GLY A 45 54.28 39.90 -0.86
C GLY A 45 53.53 38.88 -1.72
N THR A 46 52.78 37.94 -1.13
CA THR A 46 52.13 36.85 -1.87
C THR A 46 50.70 37.16 -2.27
N ARG A 47 50.24 36.43 -3.30
CA ARG A 47 48.83 36.24 -3.62
C ARG A 47 48.40 34.84 -3.26
N HIS A 48 47.28 34.71 -2.55
CA HIS A 48 46.62 33.45 -2.24
C HIS A 48 45.19 33.47 -2.76
N GLN A 49 44.71 32.33 -3.24
CA GLN A 49 43.31 32.12 -3.58
C GLN A 49 42.73 31.04 -2.67
N VAL A 50 41.66 31.41 -1.96
CA VAL A 50 40.88 30.50 -1.11
C VAL A 50 39.54 30.29 -1.77
N ALA A 51 39.23 29.04 -2.09
CA ALA A 51 37.92 28.70 -2.62
C ALA A 51 36.84 28.85 -1.54
N LEU A 52 35.70 29.38 -1.96
CA LEU A 52 34.48 29.55 -1.18
C LEU A 52 33.35 28.71 -1.77
N MET A 53 32.42 28.28 -0.93
CA MET A 53 31.16 27.68 -1.37
C MET A 53 29.99 28.39 -0.67
N VAL A 54 29.02 28.83 -1.45
CA VAL A 54 27.77 29.39 -0.94
C VAL A 54 26.66 28.36 -1.12
N ASN A 55 26.20 27.80 -0.01
CA ASN A 55 25.13 26.80 0.04
C ASN A 55 23.82 27.49 0.46
N THR A 56 22.73 27.24 -0.26
CA THR A 56 21.41 27.82 0.01
C THR A 56 20.44 26.74 0.47
N ALA A 57 19.43 27.12 1.27
CA ALA A 57 18.28 26.24 1.49
C ALA A 57 17.52 26.00 0.17
N ILE A 58 16.79 24.88 0.08
CA ILE A 58 16.09 24.42 -1.14
C ILE A 58 15.12 25.49 -1.67
N ASP A 59 14.51 26.27 -0.77
CA ASP A 59 13.49 27.29 -1.04
C ASP A 59 14.04 28.72 -1.10
N PHE A 60 15.38 28.87 -1.12
CA PHE A 60 16.02 30.18 -1.09
C PHE A 60 16.44 30.65 -2.50
N GLU A 61 15.72 31.63 -3.05
CA GLU A 61 15.95 32.17 -4.40
C GLU A 61 16.52 33.60 -4.43
N GLU A 62 16.75 34.22 -3.27
CA GLU A 62 17.24 35.61 -3.22
C GLU A 62 18.71 35.72 -3.70
N PRO A 63 19.08 36.80 -4.43
CA PRO A 63 20.47 37.04 -4.79
C PRO A 63 21.31 37.37 -3.54
N ILE A 64 22.54 36.84 -3.52
CA ILE A 64 23.52 37.05 -2.45
C ILE A 64 24.67 37.92 -2.99
N THR A 65 24.89 39.06 -2.36
CA THR A 65 26.08 39.89 -2.61
C THR A 65 27.16 39.55 -1.59
N LEU A 66 28.31 39.10 -2.07
CA LEU A 66 29.51 38.87 -1.27
C LEU A 66 30.37 40.13 -1.20
N SER A 67 30.91 40.36 -0.01
CA SER A 67 31.89 41.41 0.28
C SER A 67 32.90 40.88 1.29
N VAL A 68 34.00 41.62 1.46
CA VAL A 68 35.01 41.31 2.48
C VAL A 68 35.13 42.48 3.44
N ASP A 69 35.26 42.15 4.72
CA ASP A 69 35.61 43.06 5.80
C ASP A 69 36.95 42.63 6.41
N GLY A 70 37.70 43.58 6.97
CA GLY A 70 39.03 43.34 7.55
C GLY A 70 40.24 43.65 6.64
N ASN A 71 40.02 44.24 5.46
CA ASN A 71 41.11 44.77 4.62
C ASN A 71 41.88 45.88 5.35
N ASN A 72 43.20 45.91 5.23
CA ASN A 72 44.06 46.96 5.80
C ASN A 72 45.11 47.43 4.77
N SER A 73 46.10 48.22 5.20
CA SER A 73 47.14 48.77 4.31
C SER A 73 48.15 47.75 3.78
N THR A 74 48.23 46.55 4.38
CA THR A 74 49.21 45.51 4.03
C THR A 74 48.58 44.15 3.71
N VAL A 75 47.26 44.00 3.84
CA VAL A 75 46.49 42.80 3.48
C VAL A 75 45.21 43.24 2.78
N HIS A 76 45.08 42.87 1.52
CA HIS A 76 43.95 43.19 0.66
C HIS A 76 43.26 41.91 0.22
N ALA A 77 42.02 41.72 0.62
CA ALA A 77 41.16 40.65 0.14
C ALA A 77 40.12 41.16 -0.85
N SER A 78 39.69 40.28 -1.74
CA SER A 78 38.56 40.49 -2.65
C SER A 78 37.86 39.16 -2.94
N VAL A 79 36.58 39.20 -3.31
CA VAL A 79 35.78 38.00 -3.63
C VAL A 79 35.25 38.08 -5.05
N THR A 80 35.38 36.97 -5.78
CA THR A 80 34.91 36.84 -7.16
C THR A 80 34.20 35.50 -7.33
N PRO A 81 32.96 35.46 -7.86
CA PRO A 81 32.09 36.60 -8.15
C PRO A 81 31.61 37.33 -6.88
N ALA A 82 31.38 38.64 -7.00
CA ALA A 82 30.80 39.44 -5.91
C ALA A 82 29.27 39.25 -5.77
N ASN A 83 28.60 38.65 -6.75
CA ASN A 83 27.17 38.35 -6.71
C ASN A 83 26.93 36.91 -7.14
N LEU A 84 26.19 36.16 -6.33
CA LEU A 84 25.92 34.73 -6.50
C LEU A 84 24.45 34.47 -6.13
N THR A 85 23.85 33.43 -6.69
CA THR A 85 22.61 32.83 -6.14
C THR A 85 22.97 31.66 -5.24
N SER A 86 23.85 30.78 -5.70
CA SER A 86 24.51 29.72 -4.94
C SER A 86 25.78 29.27 -5.69
N GLY A 87 26.62 28.45 -5.06
CA GLY A 87 27.76 27.82 -5.73
C GLY A 87 29.12 28.45 -5.43
N PRO A 88 30.13 28.18 -6.28
CA PRO A 88 31.52 28.45 -5.96
C PRO A 88 31.87 29.94 -6.07
N GLY A 89 32.73 30.40 -5.17
CA GLY A 89 33.40 31.70 -5.24
C GLY A 89 34.88 31.57 -4.90
N THR A 90 35.63 32.65 -5.09
CA THR A 90 37.06 32.70 -4.78
C THR A 90 37.35 33.95 -3.98
N LEU A 91 37.90 33.77 -2.77
CA LEU A 91 38.52 34.82 -1.97
C LEU A 91 39.98 34.95 -2.41
N THR A 92 40.33 36.06 -3.06
CA THR A 92 41.72 36.40 -3.39
C THR A 92 42.30 37.30 -2.31
N ILE A 93 43.47 36.93 -1.79
CA ILE A 93 44.17 37.61 -0.70
C ILE A 93 45.55 38.01 -1.21
N ASP A 94 45.81 39.31 -1.26
CA ASP A 94 47.09 39.92 -1.56
C ASP A 94 47.71 40.43 -0.27
N VAL A 95 48.87 39.88 0.11
CA VAL A 95 49.65 40.34 1.27
C VAL A 95 50.78 41.22 0.75
N ASP A 96 50.85 42.46 1.20
CA ASP A 96 51.88 43.41 0.79
C ASP A 96 53.26 42.98 1.29
N PRO A 97 54.36 43.22 0.54
CA PRO A 97 55.72 42.91 1.00
C PRO A 97 56.12 43.59 2.33
N SER A 98 55.47 44.69 2.69
CA SER A 98 55.68 45.42 3.96
C SER A 98 54.89 44.85 5.15
N ALA A 99 54.06 43.82 4.95
CA ALA A 99 53.32 43.18 6.02
C ALA A 99 54.26 42.58 7.07
N THR A 100 54.10 42.97 8.33
CA THR A 100 54.85 42.39 9.46
C THR A 100 54.22 41.05 9.89
N PRO A 101 55.00 40.14 10.51
CA PRO A 101 54.45 38.91 11.07
C PRO A 101 53.35 39.18 12.10
N GLY A 102 52.23 38.45 12.00
CA GLY A 102 51.04 38.72 12.79
C GLY A 102 49.84 37.88 12.36
N SER A 103 48.72 38.07 13.05
CA SER A 103 47.45 37.42 12.69
C SER A 103 46.43 38.48 12.30
N HIS A 104 45.78 38.27 11.16
CA HIS A 104 44.80 39.17 10.57
C HIS A 104 43.57 38.36 10.14
N VAL A 105 42.37 38.79 10.55
CA VAL A 105 41.13 38.09 10.20
C VAL A 105 40.45 38.82 9.05
N ILE A 106 40.19 38.12 7.96
CA ILE A 106 39.29 38.56 6.90
C ILE A 106 37.94 37.92 7.12
N THR A 107 36.88 38.71 7.10
CA THR A 107 35.50 38.24 7.20
C THR A 107 34.83 38.36 5.85
N VAL A 108 34.48 37.24 5.23
CA VAL A 108 33.60 37.20 4.06
C VAL A 108 32.17 37.42 4.54
N VAL A 109 31.53 38.47 4.05
CA VAL A 109 30.14 38.85 4.40
C VAL A 109 29.27 38.65 3.18
N GLY A 110 28.30 37.74 3.27
CA GLY A 110 27.22 37.59 2.31
C GLY A 110 25.96 38.29 2.81
N ARG A 111 25.29 39.01 1.91
CA ARG A 111 24.00 39.67 2.17
C ARG A 111 22.98 39.30 1.11
N SER A 112 21.80 38.88 1.56
CA SER A 112 20.57 38.87 0.79
C SER A 112 19.58 39.88 1.41
N PRO A 113 18.44 40.18 0.75
CA PRO A 113 17.36 40.97 1.34
C PRO A 113 16.96 40.51 2.75
N SER A 114 16.88 39.20 2.97
CA SER A 114 16.38 38.62 4.23
C SER A 114 17.46 38.16 5.21
N TYR A 115 18.69 37.90 4.76
CA TYR A 115 19.74 37.30 5.60
C TYR A 115 21.11 37.94 5.42
N THR A 116 21.87 38.01 6.51
CA THR A 116 23.32 38.30 6.48
C THR A 116 24.06 37.15 7.14
N ARG A 117 25.10 36.65 6.46
CA ARG A 117 25.93 35.53 6.92
C ARG A 117 27.40 35.88 6.75
N THR A 118 28.23 35.37 7.65
CA THR A 118 29.65 35.68 7.69
C THR A 118 30.50 34.43 7.80
N ARG A 119 31.67 34.43 7.16
CA ARG A 119 32.69 33.40 7.30
C ARG A 119 34.05 34.05 7.52
N ASN A 120 34.74 33.66 8.58
CA ASN A 120 36.06 34.18 8.90
C ASN A 120 37.17 33.30 8.28
N VAL A 121 38.21 33.96 7.79
CA VAL A 121 39.46 33.35 7.34
C VAL A 121 40.61 34.08 8.05
N THR A 122 41.35 33.35 8.88
CA THR A 122 42.48 33.90 9.64
C THR A 122 43.77 33.76 8.84
N ILE A 123 44.40 34.88 8.55
CA ILE A 123 45.69 34.96 7.88
C ILE A 123 46.77 35.11 8.94
N HIS A 124 47.73 34.18 8.96
CA HIS A 124 48.95 34.31 9.74
C HIS A 124 50.04 34.81 8.79
N THR A 125 50.34 36.11 8.85
CA THR A 125 51.49 36.66 8.13
C THR A 125 52.76 36.15 8.82
N VAL A 126 53.67 35.56 8.06
CA VAL A 126 54.93 34.99 8.56
C VAL A 126 56.14 35.68 7.92
N ASP A 127 57.29 35.61 8.61
CA ASP A 127 58.51 36.29 8.19
C ASP A 127 59.12 35.65 6.92
N GLY A 128 59.44 36.49 5.94
CA GLY A 128 60.01 36.08 4.66
C GLY A 128 59.19 36.63 3.50
N ALA A 129 59.60 37.77 2.94
CA ALA A 129 58.90 38.35 1.80
C ALA A 129 59.00 37.39 0.59
N THR A 130 57.88 36.78 0.21
CA THR A 130 57.77 36.00 -1.02
C THR A 130 56.80 36.67 -1.99
N SER A 131 57.19 36.88 -3.24
CA SER A 131 56.40 37.58 -4.25
C SER A 131 55.72 36.60 -5.21
N ALA A 132 54.66 37.01 -5.91
CA ALA A 132 54.10 36.20 -6.99
C ALA A 132 55.18 35.80 -8.02
N GLY A 133 55.21 34.53 -8.45
CA GLY A 133 56.18 34.07 -9.45
C GLY A 133 56.06 32.60 -9.87
N LEU A 134 55.00 31.90 -9.45
CA LEU A 134 54.62 30.60 -9.98
C LEU A 134 53.19 30.67 -10.52
N THR A 135 52.98 30.13 -11.72
CA THR A 135 51.63 29.91 -12.27
C THR A 135 51.30 28.42 -12.20
N LEU A 136 50.14 28.08 -11.64
CA LEU A 136 49.66 26.71 -11.48
C LEU A 136 48.45 26.44 -12.38
N SER A 137 48.46 25.31 -13.07
CA SER A 137 47.35 24.86 -13.91
C SER A 137 46.93 23.44 -13.51
N VAL A 138 45.65 23.25 -13.22
CA VAL A 138 45.03 21.96 -12.87
C VAL A 138 43.63 21.93 -13.50
N PRO A 139 43.09 20.77 -13.89
CA PRO A 139 41.70 20.69 -14.31
C PRO A 139 40.76 21.36 -13.30
N PRO A 140 39.84 22.24 -13.74
CA PRO A 140 38.99 23.01 -12.82
C PRO A 140 37.98 22.13 -12.07
N ARG A 141 37.71 20.92 -12.58
CA ARG A 141 36.76 19.95 -12.03
C ARG A 141 37.27 18.52 -12.12
N LEU A 142 37.01 17.73 -11.10
CA LEU A 142 37.19 16.27 -11.05
C LEU A 142 35.95 15.62 -10.48
N ALA A 143 35.55 14.46 -11.00
CA ALA A 143 34.38 13.72 -10.51
C ALA A 143 34.78 12.30 -10.08
N LEU A 144 34.21 11.83 -8.98
CA LEU A 144 34.38 10.47 -8.47
C LEU A 144 33.16 10.03 -7.65
N ARG A 145 33.05 8.73 -7.33
CA ARG A 145 32.01 8.20 -6.44
C ARG A 145 32.60 7.88 -5.06
N PRO A 146 31.77 7.76 -4.00
CA PRO A 146 32.24 7.24 -2.72
C PRO A 146 32.94 5.88 -2.89
N GLY A 147 34.08 5.71 -2.22
CA GLY A 147 34.94 4.52 -2.33
C GLY A 147 35.86 4.48 -3.55
N GLN A 148 35.92 5.54 -4.38
CA GLN A 148 36.78 5.60 -5.57
C GLN A 148 37.95 6.58 -5.40
N SER A 149 38.90 6.50 -6.35
CA SER A 149 40.02 7.44 -6.50
C SER A 149 40.08 7.98 -7.93
N THR A 150 40.57 9.20 -8.08
CA THR A 150 40.85 9.85 -9.36
C THR A 150 42.15 10.65 -9.27
N ALA A 151 42.71 11.05 -10.41
CA ALA A 151 43.97 11.78 -10.46
C ALA A 151 43.94 12.85 -11.56
N ALA A 152 44.68 13.93 -11.33
CA ALA A 152 44.81 15.05 -12.27
C ALA A 152 46.24 15.56 -12.33
N MET A 153 46.69 15.97 -13.52
CA MET A 153 47.99 16.60 -13.68
C MET A 153 47.93 18.06 -13.22
N LEU A 154 48.86 18.43 -12.33
CA LEU A 154 49.17 19.80 -11.92
C LEU A 154 50.43 20.25 -12.66
N GLU A 155 50.31 21.26 -13.51
CA GLU A 155 51.44 21.90 -14.18
C GLU A 155 51.90 23.14 -13.39
N ILE A 156 53.22 23.32 -13.30
CA ILE A 156 53.87 24.38 -12.52
C ILE A 156 54.78 25.16 -13.47
N THR A 157 54.37 26.38 -13.81
CA THR A 157 55.21 27.28 -14.62
C THR A 157 55.95 28.25 -13.70
N ARG A 158 57.27 28.29 -13.81
CA ARG A 158 58.12 29.27 -13.12
C ARG A 158 58.20 30.58 -13.91
N GLU A 159 57.92 31.69 -13.26
CA GLU A 159 58.14 33.03 -13.84
C GLU A 159 59.57 33.53 -13.56
N THR A 160 59.99 34.59 -14.25
CA THR A 160 61.37 35.10 -14.19
C THR A 160 61.79 35.42 -12.74
N GLY A 161 62.79 34.69 -12.24
CA GLY A 161 63.32 34.85 -10.88
C GLY A 161 62.83 33.83 -9.84
N ALA A 162 61.92 32.92 -10.20
CA ALA A 162 61.59 31.76 -9.37
C ALA A 162 62.69 30.68 -9.53
N ILE A 163 63.64 30.66 -8.61
CA ILE A 163 64.77 29.72 -8.58
C ILE A 163 64.65 28.77 -7.38
N GLY A 164 65.04 27.51 -7.59
CA GLY A 164 65.07 26.48 -6.54
C GLY A 164 63.87 25.54 -6.52
N ASP A 165 63.77 24.85 -5.39
CA ASP A 165 62.88 23.71 -5.14
C ASP A 165 61.43 24.15 -4.91
N VAL A 166 60.48 23.47 -5.56
CA VAL A 166 59.04 23.73 -5.36
C VAL A 166 58.50 22.81 -4.28
N THR A 167 57.85 23.39 -3.28
CA THR A 167 57.07 22.66 -2.27
C THR A 167 55.58 22.87 -2.53
N LEU A 168 54.82 21.78 -2.61
CA LEU A 168 53.36 21.79 -2.77
C LEU A 168 52.65 21.56 -1.43
N THR A 169 51.57 22.28 -1.21
CA THR A 169 50.72 22.17 -0.02
C THR A 169 49.24 22.14 -0.40
N LEU A 170 48.46 21.37 0.36
CA LEU A 170 47.00 21.25 0.24
C LEU A 170 46.32 21.81 1.48
N ALA A 171 45.15 22.42 1.28
CA ALA A 171 44.25 22.73 2.39
C ALA A 171 43.62 21.44 2.95
N PRO A 172 43.38 21.34 4.28
CA PRO A 172 42.57 20.27 4.84
C PRO A 172 41.17 20.27 4.21
N LEU A 173 40.59 19.08 4.01
CA LEU A 173 39.22 18.88 3.52
C LEU A 173 38.40 18.15 4.61
N PRO A 174 37.93 18.86 5.67
CA PRO A 174 37.24 18.22 6.79
C PRO A 174 35.95 17.54 6.31
N GLY A 175 35.80 16.24 6.59
CA GLY A 175 34.62 15.46 6.18
C GLY A 175 34.51 15.16 4.68
N GLY A 176 35.48 15.60 3.87
CA GLY A 176 35.51 15.41 2.42
C GLY A 176 36.51 14.34 1.93
N PRO A 177 36.75 14.29 0.61
CA PRO A 177 37.79 13.44 0.01
C PRO A 177 39.18 13.75 0.55
N THR A 178 40.07 12.76 0.55
CA THR A 178 41.50 12.97 0.79
C THR A 178 42.21 13.34 -0.51
N ALA A 179 43.21 14.22 -0.44
CA ALA A 179 44.01 14.63 -1.59
C ALA A 179 45.51 14.58 -1.26
N SER A 180 46.35 14.22 -2.25
CA SER A 180 47.80 14.14 -2.11
C SER A 180 48.53 14.41 -3.44
N PHE A 181 49.85 14.60 -3.37
CA PHE A 181 50.72 14.73 -4.55
C PHE A 181 51.69 13.55 -4.65
N ASP A 182 51.99 13.08 -5.87
CA ASP A 182 52.90 11.95 -6.12
C ASP A 182 54.38 12.28 -5.91
N ALA A 183 54.81 13.49 -6.29
CA ALA A 183 56.24 13.82 -6.38
C ALA A 183 56.75 14.56 -5.12
N THR A 184 57.80 14.00 -4.51
CA THR A 184 58.58 14.61 -3.42
C THR A 184 59.98 15.07 -3.87
N VAL A 185 60.28 15.05 -5.18
CA VAL A 185 61.62 15.28 -5.72
C VAL A 185 61.71 16.63 -6.41
N THR A 186 62.72 17.41 -6.07
CA THR A 186 62.94 18.78 -6.52
C THR A 186 64.09 18.86 -7.54
N PRO A 187 63.99 19.72 -8.59
CA PRO A 187 62.93 20.70 -8.86
C PRO A 187 61.73 20.12 -9.64
N LEU A 188 60.48 20.38 -9.19
CA LEU A 188 59.25 19.97 -9.89
C LEU A 188 58.81 21.00 -10.94
N ASP A 189 58.53 20.58 -12.17
CA ASP A 189 57.76 21.36 -13.18
C ASP A 189 56.30 20.89 -13.30
N SER A 190 55.97 19.72 -12.75
CA SER A 190 54.61 19.19 -12.65
C SER A 190 54.49 18.16 -11.51
N SER A 191 53.27 17.87 -11.08
CA SER A 191 52.94 16.82 -10.10
C SER A 191 51.56 16.23 -10.41
N THR A 192 51.24 15.06 -9.87
CA THR A 192 49.90 14.48 -9.95
C THR A 192 49.13 14.78 -8.67
N LEU A 193 47.97 15.43 -8.76
CA LEU A 193 47.00 15.52 -7.68
C LEU A 193 46.16 14.24 -7.65
N ASN A 194 46.36 13.41 -6.64
CA ASN A 194 45.49 12.25 -6.36
C ASN A 194 44.38 12.65 -5.41
N VAL A 195 43.17 12.20 -5.69
CA VAL A 195 41.98 12.44 -4.85
C VAL A 195 41.28 11.11 -4.60
N THR A 196 40.95 10.82 -3.35
CA THR A 196 40.22 9.61 -2.94
C THR A 196 39.02 9.98 -2.08
N ALA A 197 37.83 9.55 -2.49
CA ALA A 197 36.64 9.63 -1.66
C ALA A 197 36.48 8.29 -0.92
N GLY A 198 36.60 8.29 0.41
CA GLY A 198 36.25 7.11 1.21
C GLY A 198 34.76 6.76 1.06
N GLY A 199 34.37 5.53 1.39
CA GLY A 199 32.97 5.08 1.25
C GLY A 199 31.95 5.87 2.10
N GLY A 200 32.40 6.56 3.15
CA GLY A 200 31.56 7.43 3.99
C GLY A 200 31.61 8.91 3.62
N VAL A 201 32.27 9.28 2.53
CA VAL A 201 32.27 10.68 2.05
C VAL A 201 30.90 10.96 1.41
N VAL A 202 30.22 11.98 1.93
CA VAL A 202 28.88 12.37 1.46
C VAL A 202 28.99 12.91 0.01
N PRO A 203 28.08 12.54 -0.90
CA PRO A 203 28.00 13.17 -2.21
C PRO A 203 27.89 14.70 -2.11
N GLY A 204 28.60 15.42 -2.98
CA GLY A 204 28.69 16.87 -2.91
C GLY A 204 29.91 17.45 -3.63
N THR A 205 30.07 18.77 -3.59
CA THR A 205 31.22 19.47 -4.21
C THR A 205 32.21 19.95 -3.16
N TYR A 206 33.47 19.57 -3.31
CA TYR A 206 34.56 19.82 -2.38
C TYR A 206 35.66 20.65 -3.07
N PRO A 207 35.85 21.92 -2.67
CA PRO A 207 36.90 22.75 -3.24
C PRO A 207 38.29 22.39 -2.68
N VAL A 208 39.21 22.00 -3.56
CA VAL A 208 40.61 21.71 -3.22
C VAL A 208 41.47 22.93 -3.56
N SER A 209 42.12 23.50 -2.56
CA SER A 209 43.05 24.64 -2.73
C SER A 209 44.50 24.15 -2.72
N ILE A 210 45.28 24.57 -3.72
CA ILE A 210 46.65 24.14 -3.98
C ILE A 210 47.56 25.35 -3.90
N THR A 211 48.65 25.26 -3.12
CA THR A 211 49.69 26.30 -3.06
C THR A 211 51.06 25.69 -3.35
N ALA A 212 51.82 26.36 -4.23
CA ALA A 212 53.20 26.04 -4.55
C ALA A 212 54.12 27.17 -4.08
N ASN A 213 55.27 26.82 -3.51
CA ASN A 213 56.29 27.76 -3.04
C ASN A 213 57.67 27.37 -3.60
N ALA A 214 58.42 28.33 -4.15
CA ALA A 214 59.80 28.17 -4.62
C ALA A 214 60.67 29.35 -4.14
N GLY A 215 61.50 29.12 -3.10
CA GLY A 215 62.29 30.17 -2.48
C GLY A 215 61.40 31.31 -1.97
N SER A 216 61.66 32.54 -2.45
CA SER A 216 60.81 33.70 -2.19
C SER A 216 59.71 33.93 -3.22
N ARG A 217 59.23 32.90 -3.91
CA ARG A 217 58.11 32.99 -4.85
C ARG A 217 57.00 31.99 -4.55
N SER A 218 55.75 32.36 -4.82
CA SER A 218 54.60 31.46 -4.64
C SER A 218 53.57 31.59 -5.76
N GLY A 219 52.65 30.62 -5.81
CA GLY A 219 51.49 30.58 -6.68
C GLY A 219 50.41 29.66 -6.12
N SER A 220 49.14 29.93 -6.41
CA SER A 220 48.01 29.14 -5.94
C SER A 220 46.98 28.90 -7.04
N THR A 221 46.26 27.78 -6.97
CA THR A 221 45.11 27.45 -7.82
C THR A 221 44.10 26.59 -7.06
N SER A 222 42.93 26.35 -7.64
CA SER A 222 41.88 25.51 -7.04
C SER A 222 41.23 24.57 -8.03
N CYS A 223 40.79 23.41 -7.55
CA CYS A 223 40.03 22.40 -8.29
C CYS A 223 38.74 22.06 -7.52
N LEU A 224 37.60 21.92 -8.21
CA LEU A 224 36.36 21.42 -7.61
C LEU A 224 36.29 19.90 -7.75
N VAL A 225 36.23 19.19 -6.64
CA VAL A 225 36.02 17.74 -6.61
C VAL A 225 34.55 17.44 -6.36
N GLU A 226 33.88 16.81 -7.31
CA GLU A 226 32.49 16.40 -7.23
C GLU A 226 32.40 14.92 -6.87
N VAL A 227 31.90 14.62 -5.67
CA VAL A 227 31.55 13.27 -5.26
C VAL A 227 30.11 13.01 -5.69
N VAL A 228 29.93 12.21 -6.73
CA VAL A 228 28.62 11.92 -7.34
C VAL A 228 28.01 10.71 -6.65
N ASP A 229 26.75 10.82 -6.24
CA ASP A 229 25.97 9.69 -5.77
C ASP A 229 25.75 8.71 -6.96
N PRO A 230 26.17 7.43 -6.86
CA PRO A 230 25.91 6.44 -7.90
C PRO A 230 24.44 6.30 -8.30
N ASP A 231 23.54 6.65 -7.39
CA ASP A 231 22.10 6.44 -7.48
C ASP A 231 21.32 7.72 -7.77
N ALA A 232 21.98 8.88 -7.95
CA ALA A 232 21.33 10.17 -8.21
C ALA A 232 20.49 10.23 -9.51
N ASP A 233 20.67 9.28 -10.43
CA ASP A 233 19.88 9.17 -11.67
C ASP A 233 18.95 7.95 -11.65
N ILE A 234 18.77 7.32 -10.48
CA ILE A 234 17.77 6.27 -10.29
C ILE A 234 16.48 6.93 -9.85
N ASP A 235 15.41 6.57 -10.53
CA ASP A 235 14.04 6.95 -10.21
C ASP A 235 13.34 5.74 -9.61
N ARG A 236 12.75 5.93 -8.44
CA ARG A 236 11.93 4.94 -7.75
C ARG A 236 10.59 5.58 -7.51
N TRP A 237 9.52 4.83 -7.71
CA TRP A 237 8.18 5.41 -7.61
C TRP A 237 7.16 4.41 -7.11
N ILE A 238 6.12 4.93 -6.46
CA ILE A 238 4.91 4.17 -6.17
C ILE A 238 4.09 4.10 -7.46
N SER A 239 4.09 2.95 -8.14
CA SER A 239 3.33 2.78 -9.38
C SER A 239 1.84 2.53 -9.13
N ARG A 240 1.52 1.80 -8.05
CA ARG A 240 0.15 1.43 -7.73
C ARG A 240 -0.01 1.01 -6.27
N VAL A 241 -1.12 1.40 -5.67
CA VAL A 241 -1.57 0.89 -4.36
C VAL A 241 -2.89 0.15 -4.56
N GLU A 242 -3.03 -0.99 -3.91
CA GLU A 242 -4.27 -1.76 -3.90
C GLU A 242 -4.47 -2.50 -2.58
N PHE A 243 -5.71 -2.86 -2.31
CA PHE A 243 -6.15 -3.37 -1.02
C PHE A 243 -6.93 -4.66 -1.19
N ALA A 244 -6.87 -5.55 -0.20
CA ALA A 244 -7.65 -6.78 -0.19
C ALA A 244 -8.24 -7.13 1.18
N GLN A 245 -9.53 -7.48 1.17
CA GLN A 245 -10.21 -8.23 2.23
C GLN A 245 -10.57 -9.67 1.78
N SER A 246 -10.88 -9.83 0.48
CA SER A 246 -11.03 -11.12 -0.22
C SER A 246 -10.50 -11.07 -1.66
N TYR A 247 -10.49 -9.87 -2.28
CA TYR A 247 -9.90 -9.61 -3.60
C TYR A 247 -9.21 -8.25 -3.62
N PHE A 248 -8.29 -8.08 -4.56
CA PHE A 248 -7.54 -6.84 -4.74
C PHE A 248 -8.31 -5.82 -5.59
N ALA A 249 -8.35 -4.59 -5.11
CA ALA A 249 -8.78 -3.41 -5.86
C ALA A 249 -8.10 -2.14 -5.31
N GLY A 250 -7.83 -1.16 -6.18
CA GLY A 250 -7.34 0.17 -5.77
C GLY A 250 -8.43 1.00 -5.11
N ASP A 251 -9.68 0.82 -5.52
CA ASP A 251 -10.88 1.49 -5.05
C ASP A 251 -11.73 0.60 -4.13
N LEU A 252 -11.11 -0.38 -3.46
CA LEU A 252 -11.80 -1.31 -2.58
C LEU A 252 -12.58 -0.54 -1.49
N GLU A 253 -13.85 -0.86 -1.35
CA GLU A 253 -14.65 -0.45 -0.20
C GLU A 253 -14.40 -1.41 0.97
N PHE A 254 -13.93 -0.87 2.09
CA PHE A 254 -13.57 -1.69 3.23
C PHE A 254 -14.80 -2.01 4.07
N VAL A 255 -14.90 -3.25 4.50
CA VAL A 255 -15.79 -3.66 5.58
C VAL A 255 -15.25 -3.11 6.89
N ARG A 256 -16.06 -2.34 7.62
CA ARG A 256 -15.75 -1.82 8.96
C ARG A 256 -15.26 -2.93 9.88
N GLY A 257 -14.29 -2.61 10.76
CA GLY A 257 -13.84 -3.53 11.81
C GLY A 257 -13.07 -4.75 11.30
N ARG A 258 -12.80 -4.83 9.99
CA ARG A 258 -12.07 -5.94 9.37
C ARG A 258 -10.73 -5.44 8.83
N ALA A 259 -9.64 -6.10 9.27
CA ALA A 259 -8.30 -5.82 8.79
C ALA A 259 -8.23 -5.83 7.26
N VAL A 260 -7.30 -5.06 6.68
CA VAL A 260 -7.14 -4.92 5.23
C VAL A 260 -5.70 -5.21 4.85
N PHE A 261 -5.49 -6.08 3.87
CA PHE A 261 -4.16 -6.31 3.33
C PHE A 261 -3.83 -5.24 2.29
N ALA A 262 -2.85 -4.40 2.56
CA ALA A 262 -2.35 -3.39 1.63
C ALA A 262 -1.20 -3.97 0.80
N ARG A 263 -1.23 -3.72 -0.51
CA ARG A 263 -0.15 -4.01 -1.44
C ARG A 263 0.23 -2.73 -2.18
N VAL A 264 1.51 -2.41 -2.13
CA VAL A 264 2.11 -1.25 -2.80
C VAL A 264 3.14 -1.77 -3.81
N HIS A 265 2.93 -1.42 -5.08
CA HIS A 265 3.90 -1.66 -6.15
C HIS A 265 4.85 -0.49 -6.18
N VAL A 266 6.11 -0.77 -5.86
CA VAL A 266 7.21 0.19 -5.96
C VAL A 266 8.16 -0.34 -7.00
N LEU A 267 8.48 0.50 -7.97
CA LEU A 267 9.35 0.16 -9.09
C LEU A 267 10.60 1.02 -9.06
N ALA A 268 11.62 0.60 -9.81
CA ALA A 268 12.76 1.43 -10.16
C ALA A 268 13.04 1.36 -11.66
N ASP A 269 13.64 2.39 -12.24
CA ASP A 269 14.03 2.40 -13.66
C ASP A 269 15.30 1.57 -13.94
N ARG A 270 15.93 1.06 -12.87
CA ARG A 270 17.16 0.27 -12.92
C ARG A 270 17.01 -1.04 -12.15
N ALA A 271 17.35 -2.15 -12.79
CA ALA A 271 17.36 -3.46 -12.17
C ALA A 271 18.43 -3.57 -11.07
N GLY A 272 18.11 -4.29 -9.99
CA GLY A 272 19.01 -4.49 -8.85
C GLY A 272 19.08 -3.30 -7.89
N THR A 273 18.27 -2.26 -8.11
CA THR A 273 18.12 -1.13 -7.19
C THR A 273 17.69 -1.64 -5.81
N PRO A 274 18.43 -1.35 -4.73
CA PRO A 274 18.04 -1.73 -3.37
C PRO A 274 16.69 -1.11 -3.00
N SER A 275 15.87 -1.88 -2.30
CA SER A 275 14.58 -1.40 -1.82
C SER A 275 14.75 -0.33 -0.73
N PRO A 276 14.06 0.82 -0.83
CA PRO A 276 13.95 1.76 0.28
C PRO A 276 12.99 1.25 1.35
N ARG A 277 12.92 1.98 2.46
CA ARG A 277 11.82 1.84 3.41
C ARG A 277 10.53 2.37 2.77
N VAL A 278 9.42 1.66 2.94
CA VAL A 278 8.09 2.16 2.59
C VAL A 278 7.25 2.19 3.86
N GLU A 279 6.64 3.34 4.12
CA GLU A 279 5.83 3.58 5.30
C GLU A 279 4.37 3.81 4.93
N LEU A 280 3.47 3.32 5.77
CA LEU A 280 2.05 3.65 5.75
C LEU A 280 1.67 4.37 7.05
N VAL A 281 1.06 5.53 6.91
CA VAL A 281 0.44 6.30 8.00
C VAL A 281 -1.07 6.28 7.85
N GLY A 282 -1.77 5.82 8.89
CA GLY A 282 -3.21 5.93 9.00
C GLY A 282 -3.59 7.16 9.82
N SER A 283 -4.58 7.93 9.36
CA SER A 283 -5.15 9.05 10.11
C SER A 283 -6.68 9.06 10.06
N SER A 284 -7.31 9.67 11.06
CA SER A 284 -8.76 9.90 11.11
C SER A 284 -9.03 11.23 11.80
N GLY A 285 -9.92 12.06 11.23
CA GLY A 285 -10.20 13.40 11.75
C GLY A 285 -8.96 14.31 11.86
N GLY A 286 -7.94 14.09 11.02
CA GLY A 286 -6.67 14.82 11.05
C GLY A 286 -5.67 14.36 12.12
N SER A 287 -5.98 13.31 12.89
CA SER A 287 -5.08 12.72 13.89
C SER A 287 -4.55 11.36 13.41
N GLU A 288 -3.27 11.08 13.65
CA GLU A 288 -2.68 9.76 13.35
C GLU A 288 -3.33 8.67 14.21
N VAL A 289 -3.84 7.61 13.58
CA VAL A 289 -4.32 6.39 14.25
C VAL A 289 -3.23 5.32 14.34
N GLY A 290 -2.20 5.43 13.51
CA GLY A 290 -0.95 4.70 13.66
C GLY A 290 -0.12 4.67 12.38
N ARG A 291 0.97 3.88 12.44
CA ARG A 291 2.03 3.84 11.42
C ARG A 291 2.59 2.43 11.28
N LEU A 292 2.88 2.02 10.06
CA LEU A 292 3.38 0.69 9.71
C LEU A 292 4.55 0.78 8.73
N ASN A 293 5.58 -0.02 8.96
CA ASN A 293 6.59 -0.32 7.95
C ASN A 293 6.10 -1.47 7.08
N LEU A 294 6.15 -1.30 5.76
CA LEU A 294 5.76 -2.36 4.83
C LEU A 294 6.91 -3.34 4.62
N ASN A 295 6.57 -4.61 4.46
CA ASN A 295 7.51 -5.67 4.11
C ASN A 295 7.60 -5.76 2.59
N GLY A 296 8.79 -5.56 2.02
CA GLY A 296 9.02 -5.57 0.57
C GLY A 296 10.17 -6.48 0.12
N PRO A 297 10.43 -6.54 -1.20
CA PRO A 297 11.58 -7.27 -1.74
C PRO A 297 12.91 -6.67 -1.27
N ALA A 298 14.01 -7.40 -1.41
CA ALA A 298 15.36 -6.86 -1.17
C ALA A 298 15.80 -5.84 -2.25
N THR A 299 15.30 -6.00 -3.47
CA THR A 299 15.56 -5.10 -4.61
C THR A 299 14.27 -4.79 -5.35
N LEU A 300 14.12 -3.57 -5.85
CA LEU A 300 12.96 -3.13 -6.59
C LEU A 300 12.87 -3.80 -7.98
N PRO A 301 11.67 -4.25 -8.39
CA PRO A 301 11.43 -4.68 -9.77
C PRO A 301 11.38 -3.48 -10.72
N THR A 302 11.59 -3.72 -12.02
CA THR A 302 11.47 -2.70 -13.08
C THR A 302 10.10 -2.71 -13.78
N GLY A 303 9.17 -3.53 -13.30
CA GLY A 303 7.81 -3.64 -13.83
C GLY A 303 6.91 -4.39 -12.87
N GLU A 304 5.59 -4.18 -12.98
CA GLU A 304 4.62 -4.84 -12.11
C GLU A 304 4.39 -6.30 -12.52
N ASP A 305 4.38 -7.19 -11.54
CA ASP A 305 3.82 -8.54 -11.66
C ASP A 305 2.78 -8.77 -10.54
N PRO A 306 1.49 -8.53 -10.82
CA PRO A 306 0.44 -8.73 -9.83
C PRO A 306 0.31 -10.18 -9.31
N GLY A 307 0.92 -11.15 -9.99
CA GLY A 307 0.93 -12.56 -9.60
C GLY A 307 2.04 -12.94 -8.60
N THR A 308 2.95 -12.03 -8.28
CA THR A 308 4.12 -12.29 -7.43
C THR A 308 4.17 -11.35 -6.23
N LEU A 309 3.58 -11.76 -5.10
CA LEU A 309 3.55 -10.94 -3.87
C LEU A 309 4.93 -10.53 -3.37
N SER A 310 5.95 -11.37 -3.55
CA SER A 310 7.31 -11.10 -3.07
C SER A 310 8.02 -9.98 -3.83
N GLN A 311 7.43 -9.45 -4.92
CA GLN A 311 7.93 -8.28 -5.65
C GLN A 311 7.24 -6.97 -5.23
N SER A 312 6.31 -7.00 -4.29
CA SER A 312 5.58 -5.82 -3.81
C SER A 312 5.85 -5.57 -2.34
N PHE A 313 5.57 -4.34 -1.89
CA PHE A 313 5.53 -3.99 -0.48
C PHE A 313 4.15 -4.31 0.09
N THR A 314 4.09 -4.91 1.28
CA THR A 314 2.84 -5.37 1.88
C THR A 314 2.77 -5.10 3.37
N ALA A 315 1.56 -4.81 3.86
CA ALA A 315 1.26 -4.70 5.29
C ALA A 315 -0.20 -5.07 5.55
N GLU A 316 -0.49 -5.52 6.77
CA GLU A 316 -1.86 -5.66 7.26
C GLU A 316 -2.25 -4.38 8.02
N ILE A 317 -3.23 -3.66 7.49
CA ILE A 317 -3.90 -2.55 8.16
C ILE A 317 -4.80 -3.15 9.25
N PRO A 318 -4.60 -2.81 10.53
CA PRO A 318 -5.38 -3.38 11.62
C PRO A 318 -6.86 -3.07 11.51
N ALA A 319 -7.70 -4.03 11.91
CA ALA A 319 -9.15 -3.87 12.04
C ALA A 319 -9.58 -2.61 12.81
N SER A 320 -8.82 -2.22 13.84
CA SER A 320 -9.08 -1.04 14.67
C SER A 320 -8.93 0.28 13.91
N TRP A 321 -8.15 0.33 12.82
CA TRP A 321 -8.03 1.52 11.98
C TRP A 321 -9.21 1.68 11.03
N VAL A 322 -9.86 0.57 10.65
CA VAL A 322 -10.89 0.50 9.62
C VAL A 322 -12.23 0.99 10.18
N GLN A 323 -12.31 2.31 10.37
CA GLN A 323 -13.46 3.06 10.83
C GLN A 323 -13.75 4.24 9.88
N PRO A 324 -15.02 4.67 9.73
CA PRO A 324 -15.36 5.80 8.85
C PRO A 324 -14.49 7.03 9.09
N GLY A 325 -14.00 7.64 7.99
CA GLY A 325 -13.10 8.79 8.03
C GLY A 325 -11.59 8.45 8.00
N LEU A 326 -11.23 7.16 7.91
CA LEU A 326 -9.86 6.72 7.70
C LEU A 326 -9.26 7.33 6.42
N GLN A 327 -8.02 7.80 6.55
CA GLN A 327 -7.16 8.27 5.47
C GLN A 327 -5.83 7.52 5.58
N LEU A 328 -5.29 7.10 4.44
CA LEU A 328 -4.06 6.34 4.33
C LEU A 328 -3.06 7.15 3.49
N ALA A 329 -1.86 7.36 4.00
CA ALA A 329 -0.75 7.95 3.28
C ALA A 329 0.41 6.95 3.22
N PHE A 330 0.91 6.72 2.01
CA PHE A 330 2.08 5.89 1.74
C PHE A 330 3.22 6.80 1.30
N GLU A 331 4.40 6.53 1.82
CA GLU A 331 5.61 7.31 1.53
C GLU A 331 6.79 6.36 1.30
N LEU A 332 7.47 6.57 0.18
CA LEU A 332 8.75 5.95 -0.14
C LEU A 332 9.86 6.74 0.52
N ASP A 333 10.76 6.04 1.19
CA ASP A 333 11.94 6.60 1.86
C ASP A 333 11.69 7.86 2.70
N PRO A 334 10.79 7.82 3.70
CA PRO A 334 10.45 8.99 4.52
C PRO A 334 11.65 9.57 5.30
N ASP A 335 12.75 8.83 5.39
CA ASP A 335 13.98 9.26 6.07
C ASP A 335 14.94 10.00 5.10
N GLY A 336 14.65 10.00 3.79
CA GLY A 336 15.48 10.59 2.74
C GLY A 336 16.86 9.94 2.65
N ALA A 337 16.94 8.63 2.89
CA ALA A 337 18.21 7.90 2.94
C ALA A 337 18.83 7.65 1.55
N SER A 338 18.00 7.65 0.51
CA SER A 338 18.33 7.43 -0.88
C SER A 338 18.01 8.68 -1.68
N VAL A 339 18.89 9.05 -2.61
CA VAL A 339 18.55 10.08 -3.60
C VAL A 339 17.59 9.47 -4.61
N ASP A 340 16.50 10.18 -4.87
CA ASP A 340 15.57 9.88 -5.94
C ASP A 340 15.56 10.98 -7.00
N ARG A 341 15.55 10.60 -8.28
CA ARG A 341 15.55 11.52 -9.40
C ARG A 341 14.23 12.29 -9.51
N ASP A 342 13.10 11.68 -9.17
CA ASP A 342 11.78 12.31 -9.24
C ASP A 342 10.97 12.07 -7.95
N PRO A 343 11.18 12.86 -6.89
CA PRO A 343 10.50 12.66 -5.62
C PRO A 343 9.00 12.98 -5.65
N THR A 344 8.45 13.42 -6.79
CA THR A 344 7.02 13.78 -6.88
C THR A 344 6.10 12.57 -6.93
N ASN A 345 6.65 11.38 -7.17
CA ASN A 345 5.95 10.12 -7.32
C ASN A 345 6.18 9.13 -6.14
N ASP A 346 6.84 9.62 -5.08
CA ASP A 346 7.20 8.87 -3.87
C ASP A 346 6.05 8.72 -2.87
N THR A 347 4.93 9.41 -3.11
CA THR A 347 3.79 9.42 -2.19
C THR A 347 2.49 9.01 -2.85
N ALA A 348 1.63 8.33 -2.09
CA ALA A 348 0.28 8.00 -2.51
C ALA A 348 -0.70 8.15 -1.34
N THR A 349 -1.86 8.77 -1.58
CA THR A 349 -2.89 8.94 -0.54
C THR A 349 -4.20 8.29 -0.96
N HIS A 350 -4.90 7.68 -0.01
CA HIS A 350 -6.17 6.99 -0.22
C HIS A 350 -7.16 7.34 0.89
N THR A 351 -8.39 7.65 0.50
CA THR A 351 -9.52 7.79 1.42
C THR A 351 -10.52 6.69 1.10
N PRO A 352 -10.37 5.49 1.68
CA PRO A 352 -11.26 4.37 1.38
C PRO A 352 -12.70 4.67 1.79
N ARG A 353 -13.66 4.20 0.99
CA ARG A 353 -15.04 4.07 1.47
C ARG A 353 -15.07 2.95 2.50
N ILE A 354 -15.79 3.17 3.59
CA ILE A 354 -15.93 2.18 4.66
C ILE A 354 -17.42 1.95 4.89
N GLY A 355 -17.90 0.79 4.43
CA GLY A 355 -19.26 0.32 4.59
C GLY A 355 -19.42 -0.51 5.87
N GLY A 356 -20.66 -0.69 6.32
CA GLY A 356 -20.96 -1.52 7.48
C GLY A 356 -20.89 -2.99 7.11
N GLY A 357 -20.05 -3.78 7.79
CA GLY A 357 -20.18 -5.24 7.75
C GLY A 357 -21.15 -5.67 8.84
N PRO A 358 -22.17 -6.48 8.56
CA PRO A 358 -22.98 -7.07 9.60
C PRO A 358 -22.15 -8.19 10.22
N ASP A 359 -22.41 -8.41 11.49
CA ASP A 359 -22.17 -9.72 12.08
C ASP A 359 -23.17 -10.70 11.45
N ILE A 360 -22.69 -11.85 11.01
CA ILE A 360 -23.58 -12.94 10.62
C ILE A 360 -23.60 -14.00 11.71
N ASP A 361 -24.80 -14.30 12.20
CA ASP A 361 -25.02 -15.44 13.06
C ASP A 361 -25.29 -16.67 12.18
N VAL A 362 -24.51 -17.73 12.39
CA VAL A 362 -24.64 -18.99 11.66
C VAL A 362 -24.86 -20.13 12.65
N VAL A 363 -25.93 -20.88 12.46
CA VAL A 363 -26.22 -22.09 13.23
C VAL A 363 -25.99 -23.30 12.35
N VAL A 364 -24.97 -24.08 12.66
CA VAL A 364 -24.74 -25.38 12.03
C VAL A 364 -25.55 -26.42 12.78
N VAL A 365 -26.38 -27.17 12.06
CA VAL A 365 -27.20 -28.25 12.61
C VAL A 365 -26.62 -29.59 12.16
N PRO A 366 -26.00 -30.38 13.05
CA PRO A 366 -25.59 -31.75 12.73
C PRO A 366 -26.83 -32.62 12.49
N LEU A 367 -27.06 -33.05 11.26
CA LEU A 367 -28.23 -33.87 10.94
C LEU A 367 -27.95 -35.35 11.19
N VAL A 368 -28.95 -36.05 11.72
CA VAL A 368 -28.98 -37.51 11.78
C VAL A 368 -29.86 -38.00 10.63
N VAL A 369 -29.23 -38.57 9.59
CA VAL A 369 -29.88 -39.08 8.39
C VAL A 369 -29.51 -40.55 8.22
N ASN A 370 -30.52 -41.42 8.05
CA ASN A 370 -30.32 -42.87 7.97
C ASN A 370 -29.44 -43.45 9.12
N GLY A 371 -29.63 -42.93 10.34
CA GLY A 371 -28.86 -43.33 11.53
C GLY A 371 -27.42 -42.81 11.59
N ARG A 372 -26.94 -42.08 10.58
CA ARG A 372 -25.61 -41.45 10.56
C ARG A 372 -25.70 -40.02 11.05
N THR A 373 -24.85 -39.64 11.99
CA THR A 373 -24.81 -38.29 12.55
C THR A 373 -23.67 -37.51 11.91
N ALA A 374 -23.99 -36.37 11.31
CA ALA A 374 -22.99 -35.47 10.73
C ALA A 374 -21.98 -34.97 11.77
N LEU A 375 -20.74 -34.79 11.34
CA LEU A 375 -19.65 -34.23 12.14
C LEU A 375 -19.13 -32.97 11.46
N PRO A 376 -19.83 -31.83 11.59
CA PRO A 376 -19.51 -30.63 10.84
C PRO A 376 -18.09 -30.13 11.16
N SER A 377 -17.37 -29.77 10.11
CA SER A 377 -16.09 -29.06 10.21
C SER A 377 -16.28 -27.64 10.74
N THR A 378 -15.18 -26.96 11.12
CA THR A 378 -15.19 -25.52 11.41
C THR A 378 -15.26 -24.73 10.11
N PHE A 379 -16.25 -23.83 9.98
CA PHE A 379 -16.54 -23.08 8.75
C PHE A 379 -16.42 -21.56 8.89
N ASP A 380 -16.29 -21.06 10.10
CA ASP A 380 -16.28 -19.64 10.47
C ASP A 380 -15.20 -18.84 9.74
N GLU A 381 -13.96 -19.33 9.76
CA GLU A 381 -12.84 -18.65 9.09
C GLU A 381 -13.02 -18.59 7.56
N ALA A 382 -13.69 -19.60 6.98
CA ALA A 382 -13.97 -19.64 5.55
C ALA A 382 -15.09 -18.66 5.16
N LEU A 383 -16.17 -18.60 5.94
CA LEU A 383 -17.24 -17.63 5.72
C LEU A 383 -16.70 -16.20 5.81
N PHE A 384 -15.85 -15.93 6.80
CA PHE A 384 -15.16 -14.65 6.93
C PHE A 384 -14.26 -14.38 5.72
N ALA A 385 -13.47 -15.35 5.26
CA ALA A 385 -12.57 -15.17 4.12
C ALA A 385 -13.29 -14.89 2.78
N TYR A 386 -14.48 -15.45 2.56
CA TYR A 386 -15.20 -15.33 1.29
C TYR A 386 -16.20 -14.18 1.25
N TRP A 387 -16.82 -13.80 2.38
CA TRP A 387 -17.94 -12.86 2.38
C TRP A 387 -17.61 -11.51 3.05
N PRO A 388 -18.25 -10.41 2.62
CA PRO A 388 -18.04 -9.04 3.13
C PRO A 388 -18.71 -8.83 4.50
N VAL A 389 -18.31 -9.61 5.51
CA VAL A 389 -18.86 -9.56 6.87
C VAL A 389 -17.84 -9.01 7.86
N GLU A 390 -18.31 -8.31 8.88
CA GLU A 390 -17.46 -7.77 9.96
C GLU A 390 -17.02 -8.91 10.89
N SER A 391 -17.94 -9.80 11.24
CA SER A 391 -17.63 -11.03 11.98
C SER A 391 -18.58 -12.18 11.63
N VAL A 392 -18.19 -13.39 12.03
CA VAL A 392 -18.99 -14.61 11.91
C VAL A 392 -19.17 -15.23 13.29
N ASN A 393 -20.41 -15.22 13.79
CA ASN A 393 -20.78 -15.88 15.03
C ASN A 393 -21.33 -17.28 14.71
N LEU A 394 -20.44 -18.27 14.65
CA LEU A 394 -20.84 -19.64 14.37
C LEU A 394 -21.15 -20.39 15.66
N THR A 395 -22.33 -21.00 15.70
CA THR A 395 -22.74 -21.93 16.77
C THR A 395 -23.14 -23.27 16.20
N VAL A 396 -22.92 -24.34 16.97
CA VAL A 396 -23.32 -25.70 16.58
C VAL A 396 -24.49 -26.12 17.47
N ARG A 397 -25.63 -26.45 16.84
CA ARG A 397 -26.81 -26.99 17.52
C ARG A 397 -26.57 -28.44 17.97
N ALA A 398 -27.32 -28.90 18.98
CA ALA A 398 -27.44 -30.33 19.24
C ALA A 398 -27.91 -31.11 17.98
N PRO A 399 -27.48 -32.37 17.79
CA PRO A 399 -27.88 -33.16 16.63
C PRO A 399 -29.39 -33.25 16.45
N TYR A 400 -29.87 -33.16 15.21
CA TYR A 400 -31.28 -33.20 14.87
C TYR A 400 -31.59 -34.36 13.93
N THR A 401 -32.50 -35.25 14.32
CA THR A 401 -32.93 -36.38 13.49
C THR A 401 -33.96 -35.95 12.46
N ILE A 402 -33.63 -36.11 11.19
CA ILE A 402 -34.54 -35.84 10.07
C ILE A 402 -35.68 -36.87 10.07
N THR A 403 -36.89 -36.38 9.81
CA THR A 403 -38.11 -37.20 9.78
C THR A 403 -38.83 -37.18 8.43
N SER A 404 -38.46 -36.23 7.55
CA SER A 404 -39.08 -36.03 6.24
C SER A 404 -38.70 -37.09 5.21
N VAL A 405 -37.53 -37.70 5.32
CA VAL A 405 -37.01 -38.72 4.41
C VAL A 405 -36.16 -39.75 5.16
N SER A 406 -35.99 -40.93 4.58
CA SER A 406 -35.09 -41.96 5.12
C SER A 406 -33.62 -41.72 4.78
N ASP A 407 -33.33 -41.13 3.63
CA ASP A 407 -31.96 -40.76 3.20
C ASP A 407 -32.02 -39.65 2.12
N VAL A 408 -30.85 -39.13 1.74
CA VAL A 408 -30.64 -38.27 0.56
C VAL A 408 -29.73 -38.97 -0.45
N SER A 409 -29.91 -38.69 -1.74
CA SER A 409 -29.13 -39.33 -2.80
C SER A 409 -28.44 -38.34 -3.75
N ALA A 410 -27.41 -38.85 -4.44
CA ALA A 410 -26.56 -38.10 -5.35
C ALA A 410 -27.31 -37.44 -6.53
N ASN A 411 -28.47 -37.96 -6.91
CA ASN A 411 -29.33 -37.42 -7.97
C ASN A 411 -30.25 -36.26 -7.50
N GLY A 412 -30.25 -35.94 -6.21
CA GLY A 412 -31.06 -34.86 -5.63
C GLY A 412 -32.32 -35.33 -4.89
N ASP A 413 -32.66 -36.62 -4.90
CA ASP A 413 -33.85 -37.07 -4.17
C ASP A 413 -33.67 -36.85 -2.65
N GLY A 414 -34.73 -36.35 -2.03
CA GLY A 414 -34.81 -36.07 -0.59
C GLY A 414 -34.21 -34.74 -0.13
N TRP A 415 -33.27 -34.15 -0.88
CA TRP A 415 -32.58 -32.92 -0.50
C TRP A 415 -33.51 -31.75 -0.18
N SER A 416 -34.52 -31.51 -1.02
CA SER A 416 -35.48 -30.41 -0.83
C SER A 416 -36.38 -30.61 0.39
N SER A 417 -36.72 -31.86 0.73
CA SER A 417 -37.48 -32.19 1.94
C SER A 417 -36.67 -31.94 3.21
N VAL A 418 -35.38 -32.32 3.20
CA VAL A 418 -34.45 -32.05 4.31
C VAL A 418 -34.25 -30.55 4.50
N LEU A 419 -34.02 -29.80 3.41
CA LEU A 419 -33.89 -28.34 3.45
C LEU A 419 -35.10 -27.66 4.10
N SER A 420 -36.32 -28.09 3.73
CA SER A 420 -37.54 -27.53 4.31
C SER A 420 -37.68 -27.87 5.79
N GLU A 421 -37.27 -29.08 6.21
CA GLU A 421 -37.26 -29.46 7.62
C GLU A 421 -36.28 -28.60 8.43
N VAL A 422 -35.10 -28.29 7.89
CA VAL A 422 -34.14 -27.36 8.53
C VAL A 422 -34.69 -25.93 8.58
N ALA A 423 -35.38 -25.46 7.54
CA ALA A 423 -36.04 -24.15 7.56
C ALA A 423 -37.16 -24.10 8.62
N ALA A 424 -37.95 -25.17 8.76
CA ALA A 424 -38.96 -25.30 9.80
C ALA A 424 -38.34 -25.36 11.21
N LEU A 425 -37.21 -26.06 11.36
CA LEU A 425 -36.44 -26.10 12.61
C LEU A 425 -35.97 -24.70 13.02
N ARG A 426 -35.35 -23.95 12.09
CA ARG A 426 -34.97 -22.55 12.30
C ARG A 426 -36.15 -21.70 12.78
N ALA A 427 -37.29 -21.85 12.12
CA ALA A 427 -38.50 -21.13 12.48
C ALA A 427 -39.00 -21.51 13.89
N SER A 428 -38.95 -22.79 14.25
CA SER A 428 -39.34 -23.27 15.59
C SER A 428 -38.43 -22.79 16.71
N ASP A 429 -37.15 -22.56 16.39
CA ASP A 429 -36.17 -21.97 17.31
C ASP A 429 -36.36 -20.46 17.49
N GLY A 430 -37.22 -19.82 16.68
CA GLY A 430 -37.39 -18.36 16.67
C GLY A 430 -36.13 -17.60 16.20
N SER A 431 -35.24 -18.27 15.47
CA SER A 431 -33.93 -17.71 15.13
C SER A 431 -33.95 -16.87 13.86
N SER A 432 -33.22 -15.75 13.87
CA SER A 432 -32.90 -14.94 12.69
C SER A 432 -31.63 -15.42 11.97
N ALA A 433 -30.81 -16.27 12.60
CA ALA A 433 -29.52 -16.73 12.08
C ALA A 433 -29.63 -17.53 10.77
N TYR A 434 -28.53 -17.64 10.03
CA TYR A 434 -28.41 -18.52 8.88
C TYR A 434 -28.25 -19.96 9.35
N TYR A 435 -29.16 -20.85 8.93
CA TYR A 435 -29.08 -22.27 9.29
C TYR A 435 -28.43 -23.07 8.18
N TYR A 436 -27.43 -23.87 8.55
CA TYR A 436 -26.84 -24.88 7.67
C TYR A 436 -27.02 -26.27 8.28
N GLY A 437 -27.87 -27.09 7.65
CA GLY A 437 -27.99 -28.51 8.01
C GLY A 437 -26.85 -29.32 7.41
N ALA A 438 -25.91 -29.74 8.26
CA ALA A 438 -24.77 -30.55 7.86
C ALA A 438 -25.18 -32.03 7.74
N ILE A 439 -24.82 -32.68 6.63
CA ILE A 439 -25.16 -34.08 6.32
C ILE A 439 -23.87 -34.88 6.08
N ASP A 440 -23.76 -36.04 6.72
CA ASP A 440 -22.75 -37.06 6.41
C ASP A 440 -23.17 -37.83 5.14
N LEU A 441 -22.55 -37.51 4.00
CA LEU A 441 -22.88 -38.12 2.70
C LEU A 441 -22.15 -39.45 2.51
N SER A 442 -22.87 -40.47 2.05
CA SER A 442 -22.32 -41.80 1.71
C SER A 442 -21.70 -41.86 0.32
N TYR A 443 -21.71 -40.75 -0.41
CA TYR A 443 -21.27 -40.65 -1.80
C TYR A 443 -20.37 -39.43 -2.02
N ASN A 444 -19.61 -39.45 -3.11
CA ASN A 444 -18.57 -38.46 -3.40
C ASN A 444 -18.77 -37.73 -4.76
N SER A 445 -19.91 -37.91 -5.41
CA SER A 445 -20.30 -37.21 -6.65
C SER A 445 -21.81 -37.01 -6.69
N GLY A 446 -22.28 -35.98 -7.38
CA GLY A 446 -23.71 -35.61 -7.45
C GLY A 446 -24.03 -34.32 -6.67
N VAL A 447 -25.21 -34.27 -6.04
CA VAL A 447 -25.65 -33.13 -5.22
C VAL A 447 -24.96 -33.15 -3.86
N PHE A 448 -24.28 -32.06 -3.51
CA PHE A 448 -23.59 -31.89 -2.22
C PHE A 448 -24.26 -30.90 -1.29
N GLY A 449 -25.14 -30.05 -1.82
CA GLY A 449 -25.80 -28.99 -1.07
C GLY A 449 -27.03 -28.48 -1.79
N LEU A 450 -27.88 -27.80 -1.02
CA LEU A 450 -29.05 -27.11 -1.51
C LEU A 450 -29.41 -25.96 -0.55
N GLY A 451 -29.45 -24.74 -1.07
CA GLY A 451 -29.84 -23.54 -0.35
C GLY A 451 -31.06 -22.85 -0.97
N TYR A 452 -31.83 -22.17 -0.12
CA TYR A 452 -32.81 -21.21 -0.62
C TYR A 452 -32.13 -19.91 -1.05
N VAL A 453 -32.62 -19.33 -2.15
CA VAL A 453 -32.15 -18.02 -2.63
C VAL A 453 -32.80 -16.90 -1.81
N GLY A 454 -31.99 -16.13 -1.09
CA GLY A 454 -32.43 -14.97 -0.30
C GLY A 454 -33.22 -15.34 0.95
N PHE A 455 -33.10 -16.58 1.43
CA PHE A 455 -33.68 -17.04 2.68
C PHE A 455 -32.62 -17.78 3.51
N PRO A 456 -32.51 -17.53 4.82
CA PRO A 456 -31.41 -17.99 5.69
C PRO A 456 -31.51 -19.47 6.11
N ALA A 457 -31.70 -20.37 5.15
CA ALA A 457 -31.62 -21.81 5.38
C ALA A 457 -30.99 -22.53 4.18
N SER A 458 -30.08 -23.45 4.48
CA SER A 458 -29.38 -24.31 3.54
C SER A 458 -29.06 -25.66 4.18
N VAL A 459 -28.73 -26.65 3.34
CA VAL A 459 -28.24 -27.97 3.75
C VAL A 459 -27.07 -28.40 2.88
N GLY A 460 -26.14 -29.19 3.40
CA GLY A 460 -25.02 -29.68 2.61
C GLY A 460 -24.07 -30.60 3.35
N ALA A 461 -23.06 -31.07 2.61
CA ALA A 461 -22.04 -31.97 3.12
C ALA A 461 -21.27 -31.37 4.32
N ASP A 462 -21.17 -32.15 5.39
CA ASP A 462 -20.56 -31.75 6.68
C ASP A 462 -19.05 -31.45 6.64
N HIS A 463 -18.36 -31.83 5.58
CA HIS A 463 -16.92 -31.67 5.40
C HIS A 463 -16.52 -30.70 4.28
N SER A 464 -17.48 -30.15 3.52
CA SER A 464 -17.18 -29.32 2.35
C SER A 464 -17.33 -27.83 2.64
N ILE A 465 -16.20 -27.17 2.93
CA ILE A 465 -16.15 -25.69 3.03
C ILE A 465 -16.72 -25.03 1.78
N SER A 466 -16.36 -25.53 0.60
CA SER A 466 -16.80 -24.94 -0.66
C SER A 466 -18.32 -25.03 -0.87
N THR A 467 -18.95 -26.10 -0.37
CA THR A 467 -20.40 -26.27 -0.39
C THR A 467 -21.06 -25.34 0.61
N MET A 468 -20.60 -25.33 1.87
CA MET A 468 -21.11 -24.41 2.89
C MET A 468 -21.12 -22.96 2.39
N VAL A 469 -19.97 -22.47 1.90
CA VAL A 469 -19.86 -21.09 1.41
C VAL A 469 -20.80 -20.85 0.22
N HIS A 470 -20.92 -21.82 -0.70
CA HIS A 470 -21.84 -21.74 -1.84
C HIS A 470 -23.30 -21.64 -1.41
N GLU A 471 -23.75 -22.51 -0.50
CA GLU A 471 -25.15 -22.49 -0.07
C GLU A 471 -25.49 -21.26 0.77
N ILE A 472 -24.55 -20.78 1.60
CA ILE A 472 -24.71 -19.49 2.30
C ILE A 472 -24.73 -18.33 1.28
N GLY A 473 -23.99 -18.43 0.18
CA GLY A 473 -24.08 -17.49 -0.94
C GLY A 473 -25.50 -17.43 -1.53
N HIS A 474 -26.17 -18.57 -1.70
CA HIS A 474 -27.60 -18.56 -2.05
C HIS A 474 -28.45 -17.89 -0.97
N ASN A 475 -28.18 -18.10 0.31
CA ASN A 475 -28.93 -17.44 1.37
C ASN A 475 -28.77 -15.90 1.33
N PHE A 476 -27.63 -15.38 0.84
CA PHE A 476 -27.46 -13.96 0.48
C PHE A 476 -28.11 -13.56 -0.87
N GLY A 477 -28.88 -14.44 -1.47
CA GLY A 477 -29.63 -14.21 -2.71
C GLY A 477 -28.81 -14.30 -3.98
N LEU A 478 -27.62 -14.90 -3.95
CA LEU A 478 -26.82 -15.06 -5.16
C LEU A 478 -27.40 -16.14 -6.07
N SER A 479 -27.37 -15.86 -7.37
CA SER A 479 -27.53 -16.85 -8.44
C SER A 479 -26.17 -17.47 -8.80
N HIS A 480 -26.17 -18.52 -9.61
CA HIS A 480 -24.91 -19.20 -9.94
C HIS A 480 -24.02 -18.38 -10.88
N ALA A 481 -22.70 -18.57 -10.77
CA ALA A 481 -21.77 -18.17 -11.82
C ALA A 481 -21.84 -19.17 -13.00
N PRO A 482 -21.59 -18.72 -14.25
CA PRO A 482 -21.74 -19.54 -15.45
C PRO A 482 -20.56 -20.51 -15.66
N CYS A 483 -20.38 -21.46 -14.73
CA CYS A 483 -19.35 -22.51 -14.83
C CYS A 483 -19.89 -23.89 -14.44
N GLY A 484 -19.45 -24.92 -15.17
CA GLY A 484 -19.70 -26.32 -14.82
C GLY A 484 -21.14 -26.78 -15.08
N GLY A 485 -21.86 -26.10 -15.97
CA GLY A 485 -23.24 -26.45 -16.33
C GLY A 485 -24.26 -26.13 -15.24
N ALA A 486 -23.95 -25.22 -14.32
CA ALA A 486 -24.89 -24.73 -13.32
C ALA A 486 -26.15 -24.15 -14.00
N ALA A 487 -27.34 -24.52 -13.53
CA ALA A 487 -28.60 -23.94 -13.98
C ALA A 487 -28.86 -22.59 -13.28
N GLY A 488 -29.72 -21.73 -13.82
CA GLY A 488 -30.04 -20.45 -13.13
C GLY A 488 -28.82 -19.54 -12.96
N THR A 489 -27.94 -19.49 -13.96
CA THR A 489 -26.77 -18.62 -13.96
C THR A 489 -27.18 -17.15 -13.96
N ASP A 490 -26.45 -16.33 -13.23
CA ASP A 490 -26.61 -14.88 -13.22
C ASP A 490 -26.26 -14.30 -14.61
N PRO A 491 -27.23 -13.74 -15.36
CA PRO A 491 -26.97 -13.18 -16.69
C PRO A 491 -26.06 -11.96 -16.68
N GLN A 492 -25.89 -11.31 -15.52
CA GLN A 492 -25.03 -10.14 -15.35
C GLN A 492 -23.60 -10.52 -14.96
N TYR A 493 -23.30 -11.81 -14.73
CA TYR A 493 -21.96 -12.23 -14.35
C TYR A 493 -20.95 -11.87 -15.46
N PRO A 494 -19.92 -11.07 -15.16
CA PRO A 494 -19.15 -10.39 -16.21
C PRO A 494 -18.08 -11.26 -16.89
N HIS A 495 -17.76 -12.44 -16.34
CA HIS A 495 -16.66 -13.25 -16.84
C HIS A 495 -17.14 -14.61 -17.38
N ALA A 496 -16.87 -14.84 -18.65
CA ALA A 496 -17.16 -16.11 -19.32
C ALA A 496 -16.48 -17.28 -18.59
N GLY A 497 -17.19 -18.41 -18.50
CA GLY A 497 -16.70 -19.59 -17.79
C GLY A 497 -16.63 -19.40 -16.27
N GLY A 498 -17.21 -18.34 -15.70
CA GLY A 498 -17.31 -18.16 -14.25
C GLY A 498 -15.99 -17.91 -13.53
N ILE A 499 -14.94 -17.46 -14.21
CA ILE A 499 -13.67 -17.07 -13.56
C ILE A 499 -13.84 -15.81 -12.70
N ILE A 500 -12.98 -15.61 -11.70
CA ILE A 500 -13.16 -14.52 -10.72
C ILE A 500 -12.75 -13.13 -11.23
N GLY A 501 -11.96 -13.03 -12.31
CA GLY A 501 -11.65 -11.81 -13.04
C GLY A 501 -10.72 -10.79 -12.36
N ARG A 502 -10.62 -10.81 -11.02
CA ARG A 502 -9.62 -10.05 -10.22
C ARG A 502 -8.82 -10.98 -9.33
N TRP A 503 -7.61 -10.57 -8.95
CA TRP A 503 -6.79 -11.33 -8.01
C TRP A 503 -7.50 -11.42 -6.66
N GLY A 504 -7.76 -12.64 -6.20
CA GLY A 504 -8.21 -12.90 -4.84
C GLY A 504 -7.03 -12.99 -3.86
N TYR A 505 -7.30 -12.81 -2.57
CA TYR A 505 -6.31 -12.99 -1.51
C TYR A 505 -6.91 -13.76 -0.34
N ASP A 506 -6.37 -14.95 -0.09
CA ASP A 506 -6.79 -15.77 1.04
C ASP A 506 -5.84 -15.55 2.23
N ARG A 507 -6.29 -14.75 3.20
CA ARG A 507 -5.49 -14.41 4.40
C ARG A 507 -5.13 -15.62 5.25
N ARG A 508 -5.94 -16.67 5.23
CA ARG A 508 -5.73 -17.87 6.03
C ARG A 508 -4.48 -18.63 5.58
N SER A 509 -4.20 -18.59 4.28
CA SER A 509 -3.04 -19.25 3.67
C SER A 509 -1.96 -18.27 3.19
N GLY A 510 -2.24 -16.96 3.20
CA GLY A 510 -1.39 -15.92 2.62
C GLY A 510 -1.24 -16.02 1.09
N GLN A 511 -2.17 -16.71 0.40
CA GLN A 511 -2.03 -17.04 -1.02
C GLN A 511 -2.88 -16.16 -1.93
N LEU A 512 -2.31 -15.83 -3.08
CA LEU A 512 -3.03 -15.24 -4.20
C LEU A 512 -3.95 -16.25 -4.88
N GLN A 513 -5.12 -15.77 -5.30
CA GLN A 513 -6.10 -16.52 -6.07
C GLN A 513 -6.14 -15.93 -7.48
N SER A 514 -5.67 -16.70 -8.46
CA SER A 514 -5.50 -16.20 -9.83
C SER A 514 -6.83 -15.85 -10.49
N PRO A 515 -6.93 -14.68 -11.15
CA PRO A 515 -8.16 -14.21 -11.80
C PRO A 515 -8.63 -15.10 -12.95
N SER A 516 -7.71 -15.87 -13.56
CA SER A 516 -7.96 -16.65 -14.78
C SER A 516 -8.05 -18.16 -14.55
N THR A 517 -7.55 -18.67 -13.42
CA THR A 517 -7.60 -20.12 -13.10
C THR A 517 -8.54 -20.46 -11.96
N ARG A 518 -8.96 -19.46 -11.17
CA ARG A 518 -9.96 -19.64 -10.12
C ARG A 518 -11.34 -19.32 -10.65
N ASN A 519 -12.29 -20.16 -10.25
CA ASN A 519 -13.69 -19.99 -10.57
C ASN A 519 -14.43 -19.42 -9.37
N ASP A 520 -15.50 -18.68 -9.64
CA ASP A 520 -16.36 -18.16 -8.60
C ASP A 520 -17.00 -19.28 -7.78
N VAL A 521 -17.11 -19.05 -6.47
CA VAL A 521 -17.66 -20.05 -5.53
C VAL A 521 -19.08 -20.46 -5.85
N MET A 522 -19.88 -19.59 -6.48
CA MET A 522 -21.25 -19.84 -6.95
C MET A 522 -21.30 -20.63 -8.27
N GLY A 523 -20.17 -21.09 -8.81
CA GLY A 523 -20.11 -22.02 -9.94
C GLY A 523 -19.91 -23.48 -9.51
N TYR A 524 -20.03 -24.41 -10.45
CA TYR A 524 -19.80 -25.85 -10.20
C TYR A 524 -18.39 -26.33 -10.55
N CYS A 525 -17.56 -25.45 -11.11
CA CYS A 525 -16.17 -25.77 -11.41
C CYS A 525 -15.31 -25.87 -10.14
N GLY A 526 -14.20 -26.62 -10.25
CA GLY A 526 -13.21 -26.71 -9.18
C GLY A 526 -12.42 -25.41 -8.97
N TRP A 527 -11.53 -25.42 -7.97
CA TRP A 527 -10.63 -24.30 -7.66
C TRP A 527 -11.38 -22.99 -7.34
N LYS A 528 -12.28 -23.05 -6.37
CA LYS A 528 -13.24 -21.99 -6.07
C LYS A 528 -12.69 -20.88 -5.17
N TRP A 529 -12.99 -19.63 -5.53
CA TRP A 529 -12.81 -18.43 -4.70
C TRP A 529 -13.97 -17.46 -4.97
N VAL A 530 -14.25 -16.52 -4.08
CA VAL A 530 -15.27 -15.50 -4.34
C VAL A 530 -14.79 -14.52 -5.43
N SER A 531 -15.63 -14.21 -6.43
CA SER A 531 -15.35 -13.12 -7.37
C SER A 531 -15.66 -11.76 -6.75
N ALA A 532 -15.04 -10.70 -7.27
CA ALA A 532 -15.39 -9.33 -6.91
C ALA A 532 -16.90 -9.05 -7.14
N PHE A 533 -17.45 -9.58 -8.24
CA PHE A 533 -18.86 -9.41 -8.59
C PHE A 533 -19.82 -9.93 -7.51
N HIS A 534 -19.64 -11.18 -7.06
CA HIS A 534 -20.51 -11.74 -6.03
C HIS A 534 -20.21 -11.18 -4.64
N TYR A 535 -18.94 -10.88 -4.33
CA TYR A 535 -18.59 -10.21 -3.08
C TYR A 535 -19.31 -8.85 -2.97
N GLU A 536 -19.24 -8.03 -4.02
CA GLU A 536 -19.87 -6.71 -4.07
C GLU A 536 -21.41 -6.82 -4.02
N LYS A 537 -22.02 -7.80 -4.70
CA LYS A 537 -23.48 -8.05 -4.58
C LYS A 537 -23.92 -8.39 -3.16
N VAL A 538 -23.15 -9.21 -2.45
CA VAL A 538 -23.46 -9.54 -1.04
C VAL A 538 -23.33 -8.29 -0.17
N ARG A 539 -22.27 -7.49 -0.36
CA ARG A 539 -22.09 -6.23 0.37
C ARG A 539 -23.27 -5.28 0.16
N ASP A 540 -23.65 -5.02 -1.08
CA ASP A 540 -24.73 -4.07 -1.39
C ASP A 540 -26.09 -4.52 -0.82
N ARG A 541 -26.34 -5.84 -0.79
CA ARG A 541 -27.56 -6.41 -0.17
C ARG A 541 -27.58 -6.26 1.34
N ILE A 542 -26.41 -6.48 1.95
CA ILE A 542 -26.19 -6.30 3.37
C ILE A 542 -26.42 -4.83 3.78
N ASP A 543 -25.84 -3.88 3.04
CA ASP A 543 -25.95 -2.45 3.33
C ASP A 543 -27.38 -1.92 3.20
N THR A 544 -28.20 -2.55 2.35
CA THR A 544 -29.62 -2.20 2.16
C THR A 544 -30.55 -2.84 3.20
N GLY A 545 -30.02 -3.64 4.14
CA GLY A 545 -30.78 -4.21 5.26
C GLY A 545 -31.82 -5.26 4.83
N ALA A 546 -31.64 -5.87 3.65
CA ALA A 546 -32.64 -6.73 3.05
C ALA A 546 -32.85 -8.09 3.78
N ASP A 547 -31.99 -8.47 4.72
CA ASP A 547 -31.94 -9.86 5.20
C ASP A 547 -32.34 -10.12 6.67
N ILE A 548 -32.52 -9.14 7.56
CA ILE A 548 -32.84 -9.48 8.97
C ILE A 548 -33.55 -8.34 9.71
N ALA A 549 -34.89 -8.41 9.77
CA ALA A 549 -35.66 -7.70 10.79
C ALA A 549 -35.50 -8.42 12.14
N PRO A 550 -35.20 -7.72 13.25
CA PRO A 550 -35.13 -8.35 14.58
C PRO A 550 -36.50 -8.89 15.00
N LEU A 551 -36.54 -10.14 15.49
CA LEU A 551 -37.74 -10.74 16.08
C LEU A 551 -37.88 -10.33 17.56
N VAL A 552 -39.10 -9.93 17.95
CA VAL A 552 -39.49 -9.82 19.36
C VAL A 552 -39.86 -11.21 19.86
N LEU A 553 -39.22 -11.65 20.93
CA LEU A 553 -39.38 -12.98 21.54
C LEU A 553 -40.83 -13.20 22.04
N ALA A 554 -41.47 -14.28 21.63
CA ALA A 554 -42.75 -14.78 22.14
C ALA A 554 -42.60 -16.16 22.80
N SER A 555 -43.55 -16.55 23.65
CA SER A 555 -43.51 -17.82 24.40
C SER A 555 -43.72 -19.04 23.49
N PRO A 556 -43.17 -20.23 23.82
CA PRO A 556 -43.39 -21.45 23.05
C PRO A 556 -44.88 -21.85 23.00
N GLU A 557 -45.38 -22.20 21.81
CA GLU A 557 -46.75 -22.66 21.56
C GLU A 557 -46.80 -23.87 20.59
N PRO A 558 -47.89 -24.66 20.56
CA PRO A 558 -48.09 -25.65 19.51
C PRO A 558 -48.18 -25.00 18.14
N LEU A 559 -47.44 -25.51 17.16
CA LEU A 559 -47.35 -24.97 15.81
C LEU A 559 -47.77 -26.03 14.77
N VAL A 560 -48.30 -25.54 13.65
CA VAL A 560 -48.51 -26.29 12.42
C VAL A 560 -47.76 -25.60 11.27
N THR A 561 -46.94 -26.37 10.57
CA THR A 561 -46.22 -25.96 9.37
C THR A 561 -46.97 -26.50 8.15
N ILE A 562 -47.40 -25.59 7.28
CA ILE A 562 -48.03 -25.87 5.99
C ILE A 562 -47.00 -25.59 4.91
N GLU A 563 -46.74 -26.60 4.08
CA GLU A 563 -45.75 -26.51 3.02
C GLU A 563 -46.31 -27.04 1.72
N GLY A 564 -45.73 -26.56 0.63
CA GLY A 564 -46.04 -27.08 -0.67
C GLY A 564 -45.15 -26.49 -1.75
N TRP A 565 -45.52 -26.84 -2.97
CA TRP A 565 -44.81 -26.48 -4.18
C TRP A 565 -45.73 -25.77 -5.14
N LEU A 566 -45.17 -24.81 -5.86
CA LEU A 566 -45.80 -24.11 -6.97
C LEU A 566 -44.96 -24.38 -8.23
N ALA A 567 -45.50 -25.21 -9.11
CA ALA A 567 -44.90 -25.50 -10.41
C ALA A 567 -44.99 -24.29 -11.35
N ASP A 568 -44.13 -24.23 -12.36
CA ASP A 568 -44.10 -23.13 -13.34
C ASP A 568 -45.40 -23.02 -14.16
N ASP A 569 -46.18 -24.11 -14.26
CA ASP A 569 -47.50 -24.16 -14.91
C ASP A 569 -48.66 -23.72 -14.00
N GLY A 570 -48.36 -23.32 -12.75
CA GLY A 570 -49.33 -22.90 -11.74
C GLY A 570 -49.84 -24.03 -10.84
N THR A 571 -49.44 -25.28 -11.07
CA THR A 571 -49.88 -26.42 -10.25
C THR A 571 -49.38 -26.32 -8.81
N VAL A 572 -50.28 -26.53 -7.85
CA VAL A 572 -49.98 -26.51 -6.41
C VAL A 572 -49.96 -27.93 -5.85
N LEU A 573 -48.83 -28.33 -5.25
CA LEU A 573 -48.67 -29.62 -4.56
C LEU A 573 -48.47 -29.38 -3.07
N LEU A 574 -49.36 -29.89 -2.22
CA LEU A 574 -49.28 -29.70 -0.78
C LEU A 574 -48.61 -30.90 -0.10
N ASP A 575 -47.66 -30.61 0.78
CA ASP A 575 -47.09 -31.59 1.69
C ASP A 575 -48.06 -31.83 2.86
N ARG A 576 -47.87 -32.94 3.58
CA ARG A 576 -48.65 -33.19 4.79
C ARG A 576 -48.29 -32.13 5.86
N PRO A 577 -49.28 -31.46 6.48
CA PRO A 577 -49.03 -30.53 7.57
C PRO A 577 -48.20 -31.17 8.67
N ARG A 578 -47.15 -30.49 9.10
CA ARG A 578 -46.28 -30.94 10.19
C ARG A 578 -46.62 -30.19 11.46
N ARG A 579 -46.68 -30.90 12.58
CA ARG A 579 -46.93 -30.29 13.90
C ARG A 579 -45.66 -30.29 14.72
N SER A 580 -45.38 -29.18 15.37
CA SER A 580 -44.22 -29.00 16.24
C SER A 580 -44.62 -28.20 17.48
N VAL A 581 -43.71 -28.11 18.44
CA VAL A 581 -43.82 -27.20 19.58
C VAL A 581 -42.61 -26.27 19.49
N GLY A 582 -42.84 -24.97 19.46
CA GLY A 582 -41.78 -24.00 19.24
C GLY A 582 -42.29 -22.58 19.39
N GLN A 583 -41.45 -21.60 19.07
CA GLN A 583 -41.89 -20.22 19.04
C GLN A 583 -42.56 -19.92 17.70
N LYS A 584 -43.66 -19.15 17.72
CA LYS A 584 -44.28 -18.66 16.49
C LYS A 584 -43.28 -17.79 15.73
N PRO A 585 -42.91 -18.15 14.49
CA PRO A 585 -42.11 -17.26 13.66
C PRO A 585 -42.98 -16.06 13.26
N THR A 586 -42.42 -14.85 13.39
CA THR A 586 -43.01 -13.67 12.73
C THR A 586 -42.43 -13.61 11.31
N PRO A 587 -43.24 -13.33 10.27
CA PRO A 587 -42.73 -13.25 8.91
C PRO A 587 -41.53 -12.30 8.82
N GLY A 588 -40.40 -12.77 8.28
CA GLY A 588 -39.32 -11.88 7.86
C GLY A 588 -39.80 -10.98 6.71
N ALA A 589 -39.18 -9.81 6.54
CA ALA A 589 -39.55 -8.77 5.59
C ALA A 589 -39.35 -9.14 4.09
N ALA A 590 -39.50 -10.41 3.71
CA ALA A 590 -39.62 -10.76 2.31
C ALA A 590 -40.96 -10.23 1.80
N ALA A 591 -40.95 -9.51 0.67
CA ALA A 591 -42.18 -9.05 0.04
C ALA A 591 -43.09 -10.26 -0.24
N ALA A 592 -44.28 -10.28 0.36
CA ALA A 592 -45.24 -11.34 0.13
C ALA A 592 -45.63 -11.34 -1.35
N THR A 593 -45.41 -12.46 -2.03
CA THR A 593 -45.76 -12.61 -3.45
C THR A 593 -47.09 -13.35 -3.63
N HIS A 594 -47.53 -14.09 -2.60
CA HIS A 594 -48.71 -14.95 -2.63
C HIS A 594 -49.46 -14.89 -1.29
N GLU A 595 -50.68 -15.42 -1.26
CA GLU A 595 -51.48 -15.60 -0.04
C GLU A 595 -51.83 -17.08 0.16
N LEU A 596 -51.71 -17.57 1.39
CA LEU A 596 -52.25 -18.87 1.79
C LEU A 596 -53.53 -18.66 2.59
N ARG A 597 -54.64 -19.23 2.13
CA ARG A 597 -55.91 -19.26 2.86
C ARG A 597 -56.10 -20.62 3.51
N LEU A 598 -56.13 -20.62 4.84
CA LEU A 598 -56.19 -21.81 5.67
C LEU A 598 -57.52 -21.86 6.41
N THR A 599 -58.27 -22.95 6.26
CA THR A 599 -59.52 -23.15 7.01
C THR A 599 -59.29 -24.09 8.18
N PHE A 600 -59.37 -23.57 9.40
CA PHE A 600 -59.35 -24.32 10.66
C PHE A 600 -60.74 -24.31 11.29
N LEU A 601 -61.27 -25.47 11.65
CA LEU A 601 -62.57 -25.58 12.33
C LEU A 601 -63.70 -24.77 11.65
N GLY A 602 -63.66 -24.63 10.32
CA GLY A 602 -64.64 -23.87 9.54
C GLY A 602 -64.37 -22.35 9.41
N GLN A 603 -63.34 -21.80 10.05
CA GLN A 603 -62.91 -20.40 9.88
C GLN A 603 -61.69 -20.31 8.98
N THR A 604 -61.73 -19.39 8.01
CA THR A 604 -60.63 -19.16 7.08
C THR A 604 -59.77 -17.98 7.53
N GLU A 605 -58.47 -18.22 7.67
CA GLU A 605 -57.46 -17.21 7.89
C GLU A 605 -56.62 -17.02 6.62
N THR A 606 -56.30 -15.77 6.28
CA THR A 606 -55.43 -15.43 5.14
C THR A 606 -54.06 -15.03 5.67
N HIS A 607 -53.02 -15.64 5.12
CA HIS A 607 -51.65 -15.39 5.52
C HIS A 607 -50.79 -15.05 4.30
N PRO A 608 -50.07 -13.90 4.31
CA PRO A 608 -49.12 -13.60 3.26
C PRO A 608 -47.96 -14.60 3.29
N ILE A 609 -47.54 -15.08 2.13
CA ILE A 609 -46.40 -16.00 2.00
C ILE A 609 -45.45 -15.56 0.89
N THR A 610 -44.20 -15.98 1.03
CA THR A 610 -43.19 -15.87 -0.01
C THR A 610 -42.98 -17.25 -0.62
N VAL A 611 -43.02 -17.29 -1.95
CA VAL A 611 -42.63 -18.48 -2.72
C VAL A 611 -41.13 -18.37 -3.03
N LEU A 612 -40.35 -19.34 -2.53
CA LEU A 612 -38.89 -19.35 -2.55
C LEU A 612 -38.35 -20.21 -3.70
N SER A 613 -37.32 -19.69 -4.37
CA SER A 613 -36.56 -20.45 -5.38
C SER A 613 -35.45 -21.27 -4.71
N LEU A 614 -35.19 -22.46 -5.25
CA LEU A 614 -34.03 -23.26 -4.91
C LEU A 614 -32.81 -22.79 -5.72
N GLY A 615 -31.65 -22.67 -5.08
CA GLY A 615 -30.42 -22.18 -5.71
C GLY A 615 -29.78 -23.21 -6.65
N CYS A 616 -29.64 -24.45 -6.20
CA CYS A 616 -28.94 -25.50 -6.95
C CYS A 616 -29.85 -26.22 -7.96
N GLY A 617 -29.38 -26.39 -9.20
CA GLY A 617 -30.10 -26.88 -10.39
C GLY A 617 -30.74 -28.27 -10.38
N ALA A 618 -31.00 -28.86 -9.21
CA ALA A 618 -32.15 -29.74 -9.11
C ALA A 618 -33.39 -28.84 -9.27
N THR A 619 -33.85 -28.66 -10.50
CA THR A 619 -35.26 -28.34 -10.70
C THR A 619 -36.01 -29.51 -10.11
N ASP A 620 -36.34 -29.39 -8.82
CA ASP A 620 -37.37 -30.22 -8.26
C ASP A 620 -38.55 -30.04 -9.21
N PRO A 621 -39.03 -31.08 -9.91
CA PRO A 621 -40.03 -30.93 -10.97
C PRO A 621 -41.32 -30.29 -10.45
N ARG A 622 -41.45 -30.18 -9.13
CA ARG A 622 -42.53 -29.53 -8.41
C ARG A 622 -42.43 -27.99 -8.41
N GLY A 623 -41.30 -27.39 -8.78
CA GLY A 623 -41.13 -25.93 -8.96
C GLY A 623 -40.61 -25.19 -7.73
N LYS A 624 -41.20 -24.03 -7.42
CA LYS A 624 -40.83 -23.18 -6.28
C LYS A 624 -41.49 -23.67 -4.99
N ARG A 625 -40.86 -23.45 -3.83
CA ARG A 625 -41.38 -23.93 -2.54
C ARG A 625 -42.02 -22.81 -1.73
N PHE A 626 -43.10 -23.11 -1.03
CA PHE A 626 -43.65 -22.23 0.00
C PHE A 626 -43.79 -22.98 1.32
N SER A 627 -43.64 -22.25 2.41
CA SER A 627 -43.82 -22.76 3.76
C SER A 627 -44.33 -21.64 4.65
N ILE A 628 -45.26 -21.97 5.53
CA ILE A 628 -45.66 -21.10 6.63
C ILE A 628 -45.85 -21.93 7.88
N THR A 629 -45.34 -21.43 9.00
CA THR A 629 -45.53 -22.01 10.33
C THR A 629 -46.37 -21.07 11.17
N LEU A 630 -47.47 -21.58 11.73
CA LEU A 630 -48.47 -20.82 12.48
C LEU A 630 -48.88 -21.58 13.74
N PRO A 631 -49.51 -20.93 14.73
CA PRO A 631 -50.10 -21.63 15.87
C PRO A 631 -51.08 -22.72 15.42
N ASP A 632 -50.99 -23.91 16.00
CA ASP A 632 -51.90 -25.01 15.69
C ASP A 632 -53.30 -24.72 16.28
N ARG A 633 -54.26 -24.46 15.39
CA ARG A 633 -55.67 -24.19 15.74
C ARG A 633 -56.53 -25.46 15.73
N GLY A 634 -55.92 -26.65 15.63
CA GLY A 634 -56.61 -27.93 15.60
C GLY A 634 -56.79 -28.47 14.18
N SER A 635 -58.00 -28.89 13.81
CA SER A 635 -58.25 -29.58 12.54
C SER A 635 -58.22 -28.61 11.36
N LEU A 636 -57.21 -28.74 10.50
CA LEU A 636 -57.12 -28.06 9.20
C LEU A 636 -57.96 -28.80 8.16
N SER A 637 -58.96 -28.14 7.60
CA SER A 637 -59.90 -28.74 6.64
C SER A 637 -59.69 -28.29 5.19
N ARG A 638 -59.01 -27.17 4.95
CA ARG A 638 -58.75 -26.63 3.61
C ARG A 638 -57.49 -25.77 3.57
N VAL A 639 -56.75 -25.87 2.47
CA VAL A 639 -55.60 -25.02 2.13
C VAL A 639 -55.78 -24.54 0.71
N GLU A 640 -55.63 -23.24 0.47
CA GLU A 640 -55.67 -22.64 -0.85
C GLU A 640 -54.51 -21.67 -1.03
N LEU A 641 -53.82 -21.76 -2.17
CA LEU A 641 -52.81 -20.80 -2.56
C LEU A 641 -53.42 -19.78 -3.53
N TRP A 642 -53.11 -18.51 -3.34
CA TRP A 642 -53.62 -17.41 -4.13
C TRP A 642 -52.47 -16.50 -4.59
N SER A 643 -52.60 -15.94 -5.78
CA SER A 643 -51.69 -14.95 -6.35
C SER A 643 -52.52 -13.82 -6.97
N GLU A 644 -52.25 -12.58 -6.60
CA GLU A 644 -52.96 -11.38 -7.12
C GLU A 644 -54.51 -11.50 -7.12
N GLY A 645 -55.08 -12.14 -6.09
CA GLY A 645 -56.52 -12.33 -5.97
C GLY A 645 -57.11 -13.48 -6.80
N VAL A 646 -56.28 -14.27 -7.50
CA VAL A 646 -56.67 -15.48 -8.22
C VAL A 646 -56.25 -16.71 -7.42
N ARG A 647 -57.15 -17.70 -7.29
CA ARG A 647 -56.82 -19.00 -6.71
C ARG A 647 -56.04 -19.83 -7.71
N LEU A 648 -54.89 -20.34 -7.29
CA LEU A 648 -54.06 -21.28 -8.05
C LEU A 648 -54.57 -22.71 -7.89
#